data_AF-A0A2V8P8G2-F1
#
_entry.id   AF-A0A2V8P8G2-F1
#
_cell.length_a   1.000
_cell.length_b   1.000
_cell.length_c   1.000
_cell.angle_alpha   90.00
_cell.angle_beta   90.00
_cell.angle_gamma   90.00
#
_symmetry.space_group_name_H-M   'P 1'
#
loop_
_entity.id
_entity.type
_entity.pdbx_description
1 polymer ?
#
loop_
_entity_poly.entity_id
_entity_poly.type
_entity_poly.pdbx_seq_one_letter_code
_entity_poly.pdbx_strand_id
1 'polypeptide(L)'
;MLQKDFSKKMCVQQVALVMRVACAVLFGAVCGWRALIVAQMMSPTTLVSVNHAGSGGGNGPSGAKAVTPDGRYVLFISNASDLLDESAKRGAVYVRDVVAGTTRMVDVNLAGTDRGNSFSSDDAWIGDDGRYVLFTSFASDLVANDTNGVSDVFLRDMVAGKTSLVSVNRAGTDSGRPGFIFFGSIAEGMSSDGRYILFTSYANDLVTSTPSTNIDQHLYVRDMVAGTTTLIDITRDGLPADNYIPGTRCDPGNPNCDVIGYDLEPMISANGRYVAFVSGARDLVSNNIGPLSLENVFVRDLQANTTALVSVNLSGQGSDFADRPSLSADGRYIIFRDGIRQLYVRDMALGVTSLVSINTAGTGGTGINDNYPVISADGTHVVFTSNSTTLTREKLDSTVDDVFVRDLVAGTTSLVSVNAWGTGGGNGQSFSARTSADGRFIVYLSRASDLVFNDTNGKNSSGSGCEDVFVRDVQLGVTTLISANATGTASANGCSGFDYFVSADGRRVVFSSAASDIVPNNTNNASDVFIVTVPTEFGQVQFNAASYQASEGAGSAIITVTRTGGSEGSVSIDYATSSGTASSRSNYTPVFGTLHFFPGEVSKTFKVLITDDSIVNGDMSVNLVLSNPSPGVARGSQKTATLTIKHNDTSTSGVKPLDDTRFFVRQHYLDFLNREPDQEGFQFWVNQIEQCGSDAQCRELKRINVSAAFFLSIEFQQTGFLVYRFYKAAYGRVPTYAEFLADTQALQQGVVV
;
A
#
# COMPACT_ATOMS: atom_id res chain seq x y z
N MET A 1 -37.45 -19.13 -55.34
CA MET A 1 -37.02 -19.92 -54.17
C MET A 1 -35.48 -20.01 -54.05
N LEU A 2 -34.72 -18.94 -54.37
CA LEU A 2 -33.24 -18.96 -54.34
C LEU A 2 -32.61 -17.59 -54.01
N GLN A 3 -33.31 -16.72 -53.28
CA GLN A 3 -32.82 -15.37 -52.94
C GLN A 3 -32.95 -15.00 -51.45
N LYS A 4 -33.31 -15.97 -50.59
CA LYS A 4 -33.46 -15.79 -49.13
C LYS A 4 -32.28 -16.32 -48.29
N ASP A 5 -31.30 -16.99 -48.89
CA ASP A 5 -30.21 -17.67 -48.15
C ASP A 5 -28.81 -17.06 -48.27
N PHE A 6 -28.59 -16.07 -49.15
CA PHE A 6 -27.28 -15.41 -49.26
C PHE A 6 -27.10 -14.22 -48.29
N SER A 7 -28.19 -13.52 -47.92
CA SER A 7 -28.14 -12.38 -46.98
C SER A 7 -28.03 -12.80 -45.50
N LYS A 8 -28.41 -14.04 -45.15
CA LYS A 8 -28.25 -14.58 -43.79
C LYS A 8 -26.84 -15.07 -43.46
N LYS A 9 -26.02 -15.46 -44.46
CA LYS A 9 -24.66 -15.98 -44.19
C LYS A 9 -23.58 -14.89 -44.11
N MET A 10 -23.70 -13.77 -44.85
CA MET A 10 -22.79 -12.62 -44.67
C MET A 10 -23.08 -11.81 -43.40
N CYS A 11 -24.35 -11.71 -42.99
CA CYS A 11 -24.72 -11.01 -41.75
C CYS A 11 -24.23 -11.75 -40.50
N VAL A 12 -24.23 -13.09 -40.49
CA VAL A 12 -23.76 -13.88 -39.34
C VAL A 12 -22.23 -13.88 -39.18
N GLN A 13 -21.46 -13.79 -40.27
CA GLN A 13 -19.99 -13.70 -40.19
C GLN A 13 -19.46 -12.28 -39.91
N GLN A 14 -20.12 -11.23 -40.40
CA GLN A 14 -19.78 -9.84 -40.02
C GLN A 14 -20.26 -9.49 -38.60
N VAL A 15 -21.43 -9.98 -38.16
CA VAL A 15 -21.89 -9.81 -36.77
C VAL A 15 -21.03 -10.62 -35.79
N ALA A 16 -20.47 -11.77 -36.18
CA ALA A 16 -19.53 -12.52 -35.33
C ALA A 16 -18.15 -11.86 -35.23
N LEU A 17 -17.65 -11.19 -36.28
CA LEU A 17 -16.40 -10.44 -36.23
C LEU A 17 -16.56 -9.11 -35.48
N VAL A 18 -17.67 -8.41 -35.68
CA VAL A 18 -18.03 -7.20 -34.91
C VAL A 18 -18.40 -7.54 -33.47
N MET A 19 -19.00 -8.70 -33.16
CA MET A 19 -19.18 -9.16 -31.77
C MET A 19 -17.88 -9.62 -31.12
N ARG A 20 -16.91 -10.19 -31.86
CA ARG A 20 -15.60 -10.53 -31.28
C ARG A 20 -14.75 -9.29 -31.00
N VAL A 21 -14.81 -8.29 -31.88
CA VAL A 21 -14.18 -6.98 -31.65
C VAL A 21 -14.95 -6.18 -30.59
N ALA A 22 -16.28 -6.17 -30.59
CA ALA A 22 -17.09 -5.49 -29.57
C ALA A 22 -17.05 -6.19 -28.21
N CYS A 23 -16.90 -7.52 -28.14
CA CYS A 23 -16.72 -8.23 -26.87
C CYS A 23 -15.31 -8.01 -26.30
N ALA A 24 -14.28 -7.88 -27.15
CA ALA A 24 -12.95 -7.43 -26.74
C ALA A 24 -12.94 -5.95 -26.31
N VAL A 25 -13.71 -5.10 -26.99
CA VAL A 25 -13.88 -3.69 -26.64
C VAL A 25 -14.79 -3.50 -25.42
N LEU A 26 -15.79 -4.36 -25.15
CA LEU A 26 -16.73 -4.26 -24.02
C LEU A 26 -16.21 -4.89 -22.73
N PHE A 27 -15.50 -6.03 -22.77
CA PHE A 27 -14.67 -6.42 -21.62
C PHE A 27 -13.62 -5.33 -21.37
N GLY A 28 -13.05 -4.75 -22.43
CA GLY A 28 -12.14 -3.60 -22.36
C GLY A 28 -12.79 -2.22 -22.11
N ALA A 29 -14.11 -2.08 -22.00
CA ALA A 29 -14.77 -0.77 -21.81
C ALA A 29 -15.66 -0.72 -20.57
N VAL A 30 -16.26 -1.83 -20.13
CA VAL A 30 -16.94 -1.90 -18.83
C VAL A 30 -15.95 -2.25 -17.72
N CYS A 31 -15.05 -3.22 -17.93
CA CYS A 31 -13.88 -3.38 -17.04
C CYS A 31 -12.82 -2.32 -17.34
N GLY A 32 -12.69 -1.89 -18.60
CA GLY A 32 -11.69 -0.88 -18.95
C GLY A 32 -12.09 0.57 -18.73
N TRP A 33 -13.36 0.93 -18.47
CA TRP A 33 -13.68 2.26 -17.90
C TRP A 33 -13.43 2.30 -16.41
N ARG A 34 -13.72 1.21 -15.69
CA ARG A 34 -13.19 1.07 -14.33
C ARG A 34 -11.66 1.13 -14.36
N ALA A 35 -10.98 0.47 -15.29
CA ALA A 35 -9.51 0.51 -15.39
C ALA A 35 -8.92 1.82 -15.96
N LEU A 36 -9.59 2.53 -16.88
CA LEU A 36 -9.13 3.85 -17.39
C LEU A 36 -9.24 4.92 -16.31
N ILE A 37 -10.24 4.81 -15.43
CA ILE A 37 -10.47 5.74 -14.32
C ILE A 37 -9.53 5.42 -13.15
N VAL A 38 -8.97 4.20 -13.09
CA VAL A 38 -7.90 3.82 -12.15
C VAL A 38 -6.55 4.48 -12.50
N ALA A 39 -6.42 5.09 -13.68
CA ALA A 39 -5.16 5.57 -14.26
C ALA A 39 -4.48 6.78 -13.60
N GLN A 40 -4.95 7.24 -12.43
CA GLN A 40 -4.31 8.31 -11.64
C GLN A 40 -4.55 8.14 -10.12
N MET A 41 -4.69 6.90 -9.64
CA MET A 41 -5.18 6.64 -8.28
C MET A 41 -4.15 6.78 -7.15
N MET A 42 -2.86 6.91 -7.44
CA MET A 42 -1.82 7.05 -6.42
C MET A 42 -0.94 8.29 -6.60
N SER A 43 -0.34 8.74 -5.51
CA SER A 43 0.79 9.69 -5.55
C SER A 43 1.88 9.13 -6.47
N PRO A 44 2.55 9.96 -7.27
CA PRO A 44 3.58 9.49 -8.19
C PRO A 44 4.69 8.76 -7.43
N THR A 45 4.99 7.54 -7.86
CA THR A 45 6.15 6.78 -7.39
C THR A 45 7.43 7.47 -7.84
N THR A 46 8.39 7.62 -6.92
CA THR A 46 9.70 8.21 -7.20
C THR A 46 10.76 7.12 -7.21
N LEU A 47 11.63 7.13 -8.22
CA LEU A 47 12.81 6.27 -8.29
C LEU A 47 13.92 6.82 -7.37
N VAL A 48 14.42 5.97 -6.48
CA VAL A 48 15.46 6.29 -5.49
C VAL A 48 16.86 5.97 -6.04
N SER A 49 17.04 4.79 -6.63
CA SER A 49 18.31 4.32 -7.24
C SER A 49 18.53 4.92 -8.63
N VAL A 50 18.40 6.25 -8.74
CA VAL A 50 18.56 6.99 -10.00
C VAL A 50 20.04 7.10 -10.38
N ASN A 51 20.34 6.93 -11.66
CA ASN A 51 21.67 7.18 -12.20
C ASN A 51 22.09 8.66 -12.07
N HIS A 52 23.39 8.94 -12.17
CA HIS A 52 23.94 10.28 -12.00
C HIS A 52 23.34 11.30 -13.00
N ALA A 53 23.00 10.86 -14.21
CA ALA A 53 22.39 11.70 -15.24
C ALA A 53 20.92 12.07 -14.94
N GLY A 54 20.28 11.45 -13.95
CA GLY A 54 18.87 11.64 -13.64
C GLY A 54 17.91 11.06 -14.69
N SER A 55 18.41 10.23 -15.61
CA SER A 55 17.66 9.77 -16.79
C SER A 55 16.91 8.45 -16.58
N GLY A 56 17.18 7.72 -15.50
CA GLY A 56 16.59 6.43 -15.20
C GLY A 56 17.27 5.71 -14.04
N GLY A 57 16.98 4.43 -13.86
CA GLY A 57 17.64 3.56 -12.88
C GLY A 57 19.14 3.42 -13.15
N GLY A 58 19.90 3.09 -12.11
CA GLY A 58 21.30 2.71 -12.26
C GLY A 58 21.46 1.47 -13.14
N ASN A 59 22.64 1.24 -13.69
CA ASN A 59 22.91 0.14 -14.63
C ASN A 59 23.03 -1.26 -13.98
N GLY A 60 22.62 -1.42 -12.72
CA GLY A 60 22.72 -2.66 -11.96
C GLY A 60 21.68 -2.72 -10.83
N PRO A 61 21.45 -3.91 -10.25
CA PRO A 61 20.40 -4.09 -9.25
C PRO A 61 20.70 -3.33 -7.96
N SER A 62 19.64 -2.79 -7.37
CA SER A 62 19.60 -2.06 -6.11
C SER A 62 18.51 -2.63 -5.20
N GLY A 63 18.76 -2.62 -3.89
CA GLY A 63 17.84 -3.10 -2.86
C GLY A 63 17.76 -2.13 -1.69
N ALA A 64 16.53 -1.78 -1.28
CA ALA A 64 16.27 -0.92 -0.13
C ALA A 64 16.68 -1.61 1.17
N LYS A 65 17.19 -0.85 2.14
CA LYS A 65 17.56 -1.37 3.47
C LYS A 65 16.86 -0.65 4.62
N ALA A 66 16.54 0.63 4.47
CA ALA A 66 15.77 1.38 5.46
C ALA A 66 15.24 2.70 4.89
N VAL A 67 14.28 3.29 5.61
CA VAL A 67 13.83 4.66 5.44
C VAL A 67 13.80 5.34 6.81
N THR A 68 14.20 6.60 6.89
CA THR A 68 14.12 7.36 8.16
C THR A 68 12.67 7.59 8.59
N PRO A 69 12.42 7.81 9.89
CA PRO A 69 11.08 8.08 10.43
C PRO A 69 10.30 9.17 9.71
N ASP A 70 10.96 10.22 9.24
CA ASP A 70 10.38 11.34 8.49
C ASP A 70 10.21 11.06 6.98
N GLY A 71 10.66 9.89 6.52
CA GLY A 71 10.57 9.48 5.13
C GLY A 71 11.55 10.19 4.18
N ARG A 72 12.54 10.93 4.71
CA ARG A 72 13.46 11.76 3.91
C ARG A 72 14.66 10.99 3.38
N TYR A 73 15.30 10.18 4.19
CA TYR A 73 16.52 9.47 3.81
C TYR A 73 16.20 8.00 3.56
N VAL A 74 16.66 7.51 2.42
CA VAL A 74 16.55 6.09 2.04
C VAL A 74 17.94 5.48 1.99
N LEU A 75 18.16 4.46 2.81
CA LEU A 75 19.37 3.64 2.78
C LEU A 75 19.14 2.48 1.80
N PHE A 76 20.09 2.26 0.91
CA PHE A 76 20.03 1.16 -0.06
C PHE A 76 21.42 0.68 -0.45
N ILE A 77 21.49 -0.55 -0.95
CA ILE A 77 22.70 -1.13 -1.51
C ILE A 77 22.52 -1.28 -3.00
N SER A 78 23.59 -1.02 -3.76
CA SER A 78 23.54 -1.12 -5.22
C SER A 78 24.79 -1.75 -5.82
N ASN A 79 24.54 -2.52 -6.88
CA ASN A 79 25.56 -3.04 -7.79
C ASN A 79 25.77 -2.15 -9.03
N ALA A 80 25.03 -1.05 -9.14
CA ALA A 80 25.16 -0.09 -10.24
C ALA A 80 26.46 0.70 -10.13
N SER A 81 27.10 0.94 -11.27
CA SER A 81 28.37 1.66 -11.38
C SER A 81 28.22 3.12 -11.84
N ASP A 82 26.98 3.60 -12.00
CA ASP A 82 26.64 4.89 -12.61
C ASP A 82 25.68 5.73 -11.75
N LEU A 83 25.50 5.39 -10.47
CA LEU A 83 24.74 6.21 -9.52
C LEU A 83 25.46 7.51 -9.16
N LEU A 84 26.78 7.52 -9.28
CA LEU A 84 27.68 8.66 -9.08
C LEU A 84 28.70 8.67 -10.25
N ASP A 85 29.41 9.79 -10.44
CA ASP A 85 30.49 9.90 -11.43
C ASP A 85 31.69 8.98 -11.12
N GLU A 86 31.84 8.60 -9.85
CA GLU A 86 32.88 7.68 -9.37
C GLU A 86 32.51 6.23 -9.70
N SER A 87 33.50 5.43 -10.13
CA SER A 87 33.29 4.07 -10.61
C SER A 87 32.95 3.10 -9.47
N ALA A 88 31.69 3.08 -9.04
CA ALA A 88 31.25 2.13 -8.03
C ALA A 88 31.35 0.69 -8.56
N LYS A 89 31.94 -0.19 -7.74
CA LYS A 89 31.98 -1.65 -7.95
C LYS A 89 30.93 -2.32 -7.05
N ARG A 90 30.44 -3.49 -7.46
CA ARG A 90 29.35 -4.29 -6.85
C ARG A 90 29.25 -4.17 -5.32
N GLY A 91 28.04 -3.90 -4.81
CA GLY A 91 27.65 -4.00 -3.40
C GLY A 91 27.94 -2.75 -2.57
N ALA A 92 27.77 -1.55 -3.13
CA ALA A 92 28.08 -0.29 -2.45
C ALA A 92 26.88 0.21 -1.65
N VAL A 93 27.14 0.86 -0.52
CA VAL A 93 26.12 1.34 0.41
C VAL A 93 25.85 2.82 0.13
N TYR A 94 24.58 3.19 -0.03
CA TYR A 94 24.17 4.53 -0.40
C TYR A 94 23.05 5.07 0.48
N VAL A 95 23.05 6.39 0.68
CA VAL A 95 21.91 7.13 1.21
C VAL A 95 21.41 8.11 0.16
N ARG A 96 20.12 8.08 -0.13
CA ARG A 96 19.40 9.08 -0.93
C ARG A 96 18.67 10.04 -0.01
N ASP A 97 18.93 11.33 -0.15
CA ASP A 97 18.03 12.38 0.37
C ASP A 97 16.95 12.63 -0.70
N VAL A 98 15.72 12.18 -0.44
CA VAL A 98 14.62 12.26 -1.42
C VAL A 98 14.11 13.70 -1.58
N VAL A 99 14.32 14.56 -0.58
CA VAL A 99 13.92 15.97 -0.62
C VAL A 99 14.93 16.79 -1.40
N ALA A 100 16.23 16.58 -1.15
CA ALA A 100 17.29 17.27 -1.87
C ALA A 100 17.57 16.67 -3.26
N GLY A 101 17.17 15.42 -3.50
CA GLY A 101 17.44 14.71 -4.75
C GLY A 101 18.91 14.32 -4.91
N THR A 102 19.63 14.09 -3.81
CA THR A 102 21.07 13.77 -3.81
C THR A 102 21.34 12.35 -3.31
N THR A 103 22.24 11.63 -3.98
CA THR A 103 22.74 10.31 -3.56
C THR A 103 24.16 10.46 -3.03
N ARG A 104 24.48 9.76 -1.93
CA ARG A 104 25.83 9.77 -1.32
C ARG A 104 26.27 8.35 -1.00
N MET A 105 27.51 8.00 -1.34
CA MET A 105 28.14 6.74 -0.94
C MET A 105 28.54 6.78 0.54
N VAL A 106 28.36 5.66 1.23
CA VAL A 106 28.63 5.51 2.66
C VAL A 106 29.97 4.80 2.91
N ASP A 107 30.22 3.69 2.21
CA ASP A 107 31.39 2.81 2.36
C ASP A 107 32.61 3.31 1.56
N VAL A 108 32.98 4.57 1.80
CA VAL A 108 34.14 5.23 1.18
C VAL A 108 35.45 4.90 1.90
N ASN A 109 36.52 4.78 1.14
CA ASN A 109 37.88 4.58 1.65
C ASN A 109 38.33 5.74 2.57
N LEU A 110 39.45 5.56 3.26
CA LEU A 110 39.98 6.53 4.22
C LEU A 110 40.19 7.94 3.63
N ALA A 111 40.49 8.05 2.34
CA ALA A 111 40.64 9.33 1.64
C ALA A 111 39.29 10.00 1.32
N GLY A 112 38.20 9.23 1.31
CA GLY A 112 36.86 9.70 0.98
C GLY A 112 36.65 10.00 -0.51
N THR A 113 37.51 9.45 -1.39
CA THR A 113 37.51 9.74 -2.84
C THR A 113 37.02 8.59 -3.71
N ASP A 114 36.83 7.41 -3.13
CA ASP A 114 36.33 6.21 -3.81
C ASP A 114 35.75 5.27 -2.74
N ARG A 115 35.10 4.20 -3.18
CA ARG A 115 34.68 3.06 -2.36
C ARG A 115 35.88 2.39 -1.68
N GLY A 116 35.65 1.74 -0.54
CA GLY A 116 36.59 0.77 0.03
C GLY A 116 36.96 -0.37 -0.94
N ASN A 117 38.13 -0.97 -0.70
CA ASN A 117 38.79 -1.94 -1.57
C ASN A 117 38.13 -3.33 -1.67
N SER A 118 37.02 -3.55 -0.96
CA SER A 118 36.23 -4.78 -0.97
C SER A 118 34.73 -4.49 -0.90
N PHE A 119 33.90 -5.53 -0.93
CA PHE A 119 32.44 -5.40 -0.87
C PHE A 119 31.94 -5.18 0.57
N SER A 120 30.80 -4.49 0.71
CA SER A 120 30.06 -4.36 1.96
C SER A 120 28.90 -5.37 1.96
N SER A 121 28.57 -5.93 3.11
CA SER A 121 27.48 -6.91 3.21
C SER A 121 26.12 -6.23 3.06
N ASP A 122 25.07 -7.05 2.98
CA ASP A 122 23.69 -6.57 2.88
C ASP A 122 23.14 -5.93 4.17
N ASP A 123 23.90 -6.00 5.26
CA ASP A 123 23.52 -5.60 6.61
C ASP A 123 23.90 -4.13 6.85
N ALA A 124 22.91 -3.24 6.75
CA ALA A 124 23.11 -1.81 6.97
C ALA A 124 21.90 -1.15 7.66
N TRP A 125 22.18 -0.21 8.56
CA TRP A 125 21.18 0.55 9.32
C TRP A 125 21.43 2.05 9.21
N ILE A 126 20.38 2.84 9.37
CA ILE A 126 20.43 4.30 9.40
C ILE A 126 19.75 4.81 10.67
N GLY A 127 20.35 5.81 11.32
CA GLY A 127 19.75 6.49 12.46
C GLY A 127 18.57 7.36 12.05
N ASP A 128 17.73 7.76 13.01
CA ASP A 128 16.45 8.42 12.76
C ASP A 128 16.60 9.76 12.02
N ASP A 129 17.72 10.47 12.23
CA ASP A 129 18.02 11.76 11.58
C ASP A 129 18.78 11.60 10.26
N GLY A 130 19.10 10.37 9.84
CA GLY A 130 19.90 10.09 8.65
C GLY A 130 21.39 10.40 8.79
N ARG A 131 21.87 10.80 9.97
CA ARG A 131 23.27 11.20 10.19
C ARG A 131 24.20 10.01 10.29
N TYR A 132 23.82 8.97 11.03
CA TYR A 132 24.67 7.82 11.26
C TYR A 132 24.22 6.64 10.41
N VAL A 133 25.17 6.02 9.71
CA VAL A 133 24.94 4.80 8.94
C VAL A 133 25.88 3.71 9.43
N LEU A 134 25.30 2.61 9.90
CA LEU A 134 25.99 1.41 10.34
C LEU A 134 26.03 0.42 9.18
N PHE A 135 27.17 -0.23 8.96
CA PHE A 135 27.30 -1.25 7.92
C PHE A 135 28.44 -2.22 8.23
N THR A 136 28.37 -3.41 7.65
CA THR A 136 29.45 -4.40 7.69
C THR A 136 30.24 -4.36 6.39
N SER A 137 31.57 -4.42 6.45
CA SER A 137 32.42 -4.43 5.26
C SER A 137 33.63 -5.34 5.38
N PHE A 138 34.06 -5.91 4.25
CA PHE A 138 35.32 -6.66 4.12
C PHE A 138 36.49 -5.76 3.68
N ALA A 139 36.26 -4.44 3.57
CA ALA A 139 37.23 -3.49 3.05
C ALA A 139 38.18 -3.03 4.15
N SER A 140 39.47 -3.29 3.94
CA SER A 140 40.55 -2.99 4.90
C SER A 140 41.06 -1.55 4.87
N ASP A 141 40.52 -0.73 3.96
CA ASP A 141 40.99 0.65 3.72
C ASP A 141 39.94 1.71 4.04
N LEU A 142 38.84 1.35 4.70
CA LEU A 142 37.83 2.30 5.20
C LEU A 142 38.38 3.15 6.35
N VAL A 143 39.24 2.56 7.18
CA VAL A 143 39.89 3.16 8.36
C VAL A 143 41.30 2.59 8.52
N ALA A 144 42.21 3.33 9.15
CA ALA A 144 43.61 2.91 9.30
C ALA A 144 43.83 1.79 10.32
N ASN A 145 42.89 1.58 11.24
CA ASN A 145 42.98 0.61 12.33
C ASN A 145 42.18 -0.67 12.06
N ASP A 146 41.82 -0.93 10.81
CA ASP A 146 41.33 -2.23 10.37
C ASP A 146 42.49 -3.04 9.80
N THR A 147 42.86 -4.14 10.48
CA THR A 147 44.09 -4.89 10.18
C THR A 147 43.91 -6.40 10.18
N ASN A 148 42.73 -6.91 10.52
CA ASN A 148 42.50 -8.34 10.74
C ASN A 148 42.20 -9.12 9.43
N GLY A 149 41.86 -8.42 8.33
CA GLY A 149 41.57 -9.00 7.03
C GLY A 149 40.27 -9.82 6.96
N VAL A 150 39.34 -9.63 7.90
CA VAL A 150 38.00 -10.21 7.88
C VAL A 150 36.94 -9.11 7.79
N SER A 151 35.65 -9.44 7.85
CA SER A 151 34.61 -8.41 7.90
C SER A 151 34.59 -7.69 9.24
N ASP A 152 34.32 -6.39 9.20
CA ASP A 152 34.21 -5.57 10.38
C ASP A 152 33.00 -4.64 10.32
N VAL A 153 32.64 -4.10 11.48
CA VAL A 153 31.47 -3.23 11.66
C VAL A 153 31.92 -1.78 11.71
N PHE A 154 31.29 -0.95 10.87
CA PHE A 154 31.66 0.45 10.70
C PHE A 154 30.47 1.38 10.92
N LEU A 155 30.73 2.53 11.53
CA LEU A 155 29.78 3.62 11.66
C LEU A 155 30.26 4.84 10.88
N ARG A 156 29.46 5.31 9.92
CA ARG A 156 29.71 6.54 9.16
C ARG A 156 28.87 7.69 9.71
N ASP A 157 29.54 8.79 10.08
CA ASP A 157 28.88 10.08 10.30
C ASP A 157 28.78 10.79 8.95
N MET A 158 27.56 10.85 8.40
CA MET A 158 27.24 11.47 7.12
C MET A 158 27.34 12.99 7.15
N VAL A 159 27.31 13.63 8.31
CA VAL A 159 27.49 15.08 8.44
C VAL A 159 28.99 15.41 8.52
N ALA A 160 29.73 14.70 9.36
CA ALA A 160 31.17 14.92 9.54
C ALA A 160 32.02 14.31 8.41
N GLY A 161 31.48 13.36 7.64
CA GLY A 161 32.23 12.63 6.62
C GLY A 161 33.32 11.74 7.23
N LYS A 162 33.06 11.15 8.40
CA LYS A 162 34.02 10.31 9.14
C LYS A 162 33.50 8.88 9.30
N THR A 163 34.35 7.89 9.02
CA THR A 163 34.09 6.47 9.29
C THR A 163 34.83 6.07 10.57
N SER A 164 34.17 5.31 11.43
CA SER A 164 34.75 4.76 12.67
C SER A 164 34.55 3.25 12.73
N LEU A 165 35.60 2.53 13.13
CA LEU A 165 35.52 1.09 13.41
C LEU A 165 34.78 0.85 14.73
N VAL A 166 33.77 -0.01 14.70
CA VAL A 166 32.96 -0.39 15.87
C VAL A 166 33.51 -1.66 16.51
N SER A 167 33.84 -2.68 15.71
CA SER A 167 34.39 -3.97 16.16
C SER A 167 35.88 -3.89 16.53
N VAL A 168 36.24 -2.91 17.36
CA VAL A 168 37.61 -2.73 17.86
C VAL A 168 37.91 -3.66 19.02
N ASN A 169 39.18 -4.03 19.15
CA ASN A 169 39.71 -4.69 20.33
C ASN A 169 39.46 -3.86 21.60
N ARG A 170 39.67 -4.48 22.76
CA ARG A 170 39.45 -3.85 24.07
C ARG A 170 40.18 -2.51 24.25
N ALA A 171 41.37 -2.35 23.66
CA ALA A 171 42.15 -1.11 23.76
C ALA A 171 41.58 0.02 22.88
N GLY A 172 40.71 -0.31 21.93
CA GLY A 172 40.16 0.62 20.95
C GLY A 172 41.17 1.07 19.90
N THR A 173 42.30 0.38 19.78
CA THR A 173 43.42 0.80 18.90
C THR A 173 43.48 0.06 17.58
N ASP A 174 42.81 -1.09 17.49
CA ASP A 174 42.84 -1.98 16.32
C ASP A 174 41.51 -2.74 16.20
N SER A 175 41.25 -3.32 15.04
CA SER A 175 40.21 -4.32 14.80
C SER A 175 40.31 -5.51 15.74
N GLY A 176 39.17 -6.15 16.01
CA GLY A 176 39.10 -7.36 16.82
C GLY A 176 39.91 -8.49 16.20
N ARG A 177 40.66 -9.22 17.03
CA ARG A 177 41.42 -10.38 16.61
C ARG A 177 40.49 -11.57 16.39
N PRO A 178 40.36 -12.10 15.15
CA PRO A 178 39.44 -13.18 14.87
C PRO A 178 39.85 -14.46 15.64
N GLY A 179 38.87 -15.09 16.30
CA GLY A 179 39.03 -16.39 16.95
C GLY A 179 39.16 -17.54 15.96
N PHE A 180 38.58 -17.39 14.76
CA PHE A 180 38.63 -18.36 13.67
C PHE A 180 38.94 -17.67 12.34
N ILE A 181 39.73 -18.32 11.48
CA ILE A 181 40.09 -17.78 10.15
C ILE A 181 38.84 -17.59 9.28
N PHE A 182 38.73 -16.47 8.57
CA PHE A 182 37.64 -16.09 7.66
C PHE A 182 36.34 -15.55 8.26
N PHE A 183 36.11 -15.62 9.58
CA PHE A 183 34.91 -15.04 10.20
C PHE A 183 35.25 -13.75 10.97
N GLY A 184 34.44 -12.72 10.76
CA GLY A 184 34.63 -11.38 11.32
C GLY A 184 33.49 -10.94 12.23
N SER A 185 33.18 -9.66 12.19
CA SER A 185 32.05 -9.06 12.90
C SER A 185 30.94 -8.70 11.92
N ILE A 186 29.69 -8.74 12.38
CA ILE A 186 28.49 -8.43 11.59
C ILE A 186 27.62 -7.48 12.42
N ALA A 187 27.22 -6.36 11.83
CA ALA A 187 26.27 -5.45 12.46
C ALA A 187 24.90 -6.13 12.59
N GLU A 188 24.19 -5.86 13.68
CA GLU A 188 22.86 -6.45 13.96
C GLU A 188 21.80 -5.40 14.25
N GLY A 189 22.20 -4.20 14.69
CA GLY A 189 21.27 -3.12 15.00
C GLY A 189 21.92 -1.89 15.60
N MET A 190 21.14 -0.81 15.71
CA MET A 190 21.60 0.48 16.18
C MET A 190 20.47 1.21 16.92
N SER A 191 20.80 1.93 18.00
CA SER A 191 19.86 2.89 18.61
C SER A 191 19.54 4.04 17.65
N SER A 192 18.39 4.70 17.80
CA SER A 192 17.93 5.75 16.88
C SER A 192 18.92 6.91 16.72
N ASP A 193 19.66 7.23 17.78
CA ASP A 193 20.68 8.28 17.83
C ASP A 193 22.07 7.85 17.34
N GLY A 194 22.25 6.58 16.97
CA GLY A 194 23.53 6.02 16.54
C GLY A 194 24.55 5.80 17.67
N ARG A 195 24.16 5.90 18.94
CA ARG A 195 25.07 5.77 20.08
C ARG A 195 25.40 4.31 20.42
N TYR A 196 24.41 3.44 20.47
CA TYR A 196 24.57 2.04 20.87
C TYR A 196 24.49 1.16 19.64
N ILE A 197 25.59 0.45 19.35
CA ILE A 197 25.69 -0.45 18.20
C ILE A 197 25.65 -1.88 18.68
N LEU A 198 24.66 -2.66 18.23
CA LEU A 198 24.56 -4.09 18.44
C LEU A 198 25.25 -4.82 17.28
N PHE A 199 26.11 -5.76 17.60
CA PHE A 199 26.83 -6.54 16.59
C PHE A 199 27.22 -7.92 17.12
N THR A 200 27.35 -8.88 16.22
CA THR A 200 27.94 -10.18 16.53
C THR A 200 29.41 -10.21 16.11
N SER A 201 30.22 -11.01 16.81
CA SER A 201 31.64 -11.14 16.47
C SER A 201 32.24 -12.46 16.90
N TYR A 202 33.12 -13.01 16.06
CA TYR A 202 34.00 -14.14 16.35
C TYR A 202 35.33 -13.72 16.98
N ALA A 203 35.53 -12.42 17.23
CA ALA A 203 36.79 -11.93 17.76
C ALA A 203 36.95 -12.21 19.26
N ASN A 204 38.17 -12.59 19.67
CA ASN A 204 38.45 -13.10 21.02
C ASN A 204 39.07 -12.07 21.98
N ASP A 205 39.15 -10.80 21.58
CA ASP A 205 39.85 -9.74 22.32
C ASP A 205 39.05 -8.42 22.44
N LEU A 206 37.75 -8.43 22.14
CA LEU A 206 36.85 -7.27 22.26
C LEU A 206 36.61 -6.88 23.72
N VAL A 207 36.61 -7.87 24.61
CA VAL A 207 36.40 -7.72 26.07
C VAL A 207 37.39 -8.61 26.85
N THR A 208 37.40 -8.53 28.18
CA THR A 208 38.28 -9.36 29.03
C THR A 208 37.82 -10.80 29.21
N SER A 209 36.52 -11.04 29.09
CA SER A 209 35.86 -12.29 29.46
C SER A 209 35.75 -13.28 28.30
N THR A 210 36.32 -12.98 27.13
CA THR A 210 36.31 -13.88 25.97
C THR A 210 37.39 -14.95 26.10
N PRO A 211 37.02 -16.25 26.08
CA PRO A 211 37.99 -17.34 26.14
C PRO A 211 38.89 -17.36 24.88
N SER A 212 40.17 -17.68 25.09
CA SER A 212 41.25 -17.52 24.11
C SER A 212 41.21 -18.47 22.90
N THR A 213 40.22 -19.36 22.82
CA THR A 213 40.11 -20.42 21.79
C THR A 213 38.80 -20.35 21.01
N ASN A 214 38.06 -19.25 21.11
CA ASN A 214 36.66 -19.23 20.69
C ASN A 214 36.46 -19.47 19.18
N ILE A 215 35.66 -20.48 18.84
CA ILE A 215 35.12 -20.75 17.50
C ILE A 215 33.67 -20.25 17.36
N ASP A 216 33.06 -19.81 18.46
CA ASP A 216 31.66 -19.42 18.56
C ASP A 216 31.47 -17.89 18.43
N GLN A 217 30.28 -17.49 17.98
CA GLN A 217 29.91 -16.11 17.69
C GLN A 217 29.18 -15.52 18.89
N HIS A 218 29.65 -14.36 19.37
CA HIS A 218 29.07 -13.69 20.54
C HIS A 218 28.37 -12.39 20.20
N LEU A 219 27.49 -11.94 21.08
CA LEU A 219 26.71 -10.71 20.94
C LEU A 219 27.33 -9.57 21.76
N TYR A 220 27.54 -8.43 21.12
CA TYR A 220 28.17 -7.26 21.73
C TYR A 220 27.35 -6.00 21.51
N VAL A 221 27.42 -5.09 22.48
CA VAL A 221 27.03 -3.68 22.28
C VAL A 221 28.23 -2.78 22.49
N ARG A 222 28.46 -1.86 21.55
CA ARG A 222 29.41 -0.76 21.73
C ARG A 222 28.68 0.56 21.94
N ASP A 223 29.05 1.25 23.03
CA ASP A 223 28.67 2.65 23.26
C ASP A 223 29.69 3.55 22.55
N MET A 224 29.27 4.21 21.48
CA MET A 224 30.12 5.04 20.63
C MET A 224 30.54 6.36 21.30
N VAL A 225 29.83 6.78 22.36
CA VAL A 225 30.17 7.96 23.14
C VAL A 225 31.15 7.60 24.25
N ALA A 226 30.92 6.50 24.97
CA ALA A 226 31.81 6.04 26.03
C ALA A 226 33.06 5.32 25.51
N GLY A 227 33.01 4.80 24.27
CA GLY A 227 34.09 4.01 23.67
C GLY A 227 34.24 2.61 24.26
N THR A 228 33.20 2.08 24.90
CA THR A 228 33.22 0.80 25.63
C THR A 228 32.42 -0.26 24.88
N THR A 229 32.95 -1.49 24.83
CA THR A 229 32.27 -2.69 24.31
C THR A 229 31.83 -3.58 25.48
N THR A 230 30.60 -4.07 25.43
CA THR A 230 29.98 -4.94 26.44
C THR A 230 29.51 -6.24 25.79
N LEU A 231 29.86 -7.38 26.38
CA LEU A 231 29.33 -8.70 26.02
C LEU A 231 27.88 -8.83 26.55
N ILE A 232 26.96 -9.26 25.68
CA ILE A 232 25.52 -9.28 25.97
C ILE A 232 25.05 -10.64 26.45
N ASP A 233 25.46 -11.70 25.75
CA ASP A 233 25.24 -13.11 26.08
C ASP A 233 26.16 -13.54 27.24
N ILE A 234 26.06 -12.83 28.36
CA ILE A 234 26.85 -13.09 29.56
C ILE A 234 26.02 -13.81 30.61
N THR A 235 26.54 -14.93 31.11
CA THR A 235 25.97 -15.70 32.20
C THR A 235 26.06 -14.93 33.50
N ARG A 236 25.31 -15.39 34.51
CA ARG A 236 25.36 -14.78 35.86
C ARG A 236 26.77 -14.75 36.44
N ASP A 237 27.60 -15.72 36.09
CA ASP A 237 28.95 -15.89 36.65
C ASP A 237 29.99 -15.09 35.85
N GLY A 238 29.56 -14.26 34.89
CA GLY A 238 30.41 -13.35 34.12
C GLY A 238 31.15 -14.02 32.96
N LEU A 239 30.72 -15.23 32.59
CA LEU A 239 31.26 -15.98 31.46
C LEU A 239 30.33 -15.81 30.24
N PRO A 240 30.85 -15.93 29.01
CA PRO A 240 29.98 -16.03 27.83
C PRO A 240 29.08 -17.27 27.88
N ALA A 241 27.86 -17.15 27.35
CA ALA A 241 26.75 -18.10 27.56
C ALA A 241 26.84 -19.40 26.75
N ASP A 242 27.66 -19.43 25.71
CA ASP A 242 27.95 -20.61 24.88
C ASP A 242 29.16 -21.43 25.40
N ASN A 243 29.82 -20.99 26.48
CA ASN A 243 30.98 -21.69 26.98
C ASN A 243 30.60 -23.06 27.52
N TYR A 244 31.27 -24.08 26.98
CA TYR A 244 31.36 -25.43 27.52
C TYR A 244 31.32 -25.44 29.06
N ILE A 245 30.23 -25.95 29.65
CA ILE A 245 30.14 -26.22 31.08
C ILE A 245 30.91 -27.52 31.37
N PRO A 246 32.04 -27.51 32.11
CA PRO A 246 32.70 -28.73 32.49
C PRO A 246 31.80 -29.55 33.44
N GLY A 247 31.41 -30.76 33.02
CA GLY A 247 30.62 -31.69 33.85
C GLY A 247 29.24 -32.05 33.30
N THR A 248 28.76 -31.42 32.23
CA THR A 248 27.65 -31.94 31.42
C THR A 248 28.23 -32.93 30.40
N ARG A 249 27.73 -34.18 30.38
CA ARG A 249 28.34 -35.33 29.68
C ARG A 249 28.83 -35.03 28.26
N CYS A 250 30.13 -34.83 28.11
CA CYS A 250 30.86 -35.13 26.89
C CYS A 250 31.88 -36.19 27.25
N ASP A 251 31.64 -37.44 26.83
CA ASP A 251 32.67 -38.47 26.91
C ASP A 251 33.84 -38.01 26.03
N PRO A 252 35.10 -38.05 26.52
CA PRO A 252 36.27 -37.75 25.71
C PRO A 252 36.45 -38.85 24.66
N GLY A 253 35.75 -38.70 23.53
CA GLY A 253 35.71 -39.69 22.45
C GLY A 253 34.54 -39.59 21.47
N ASN A 254 33.53 -38.73 21.70
CA ASN A 254 32.41 -38.56 20.78
C ASN A 254 32.60 -37.31 19.88
N PRO A 255 32.84 -37.47 18.56
CA PRO A 255 32.96 -36.35 17.62
C PRO A 255 31.61 -35.70 17.26
N ASN A 256 30.48 -36.26 17.72
CA ASN A 256 29.14 -35.73 17.52
C ASN A 256 28.60 -35.06 18.79
N CYS A 257 29.43 -34.29 19.51
CA CYS A 257 28.88 -33.41 20.54
C CYS A 257 28.14 -32.29 19.81
N ASP A 258 26.80 -32.33 19.85
CA ASP A 258 25.96 -31.25 19.36
C ASP A 258 26.33 -29.97 20.10
N VAL A 259 26.99 -29.06 19.39
CA VAL A 259 27.09 -27.65 19.74
C VAL A 259 25.69 -27.08 19.62
N ILE A 260 24.98 -26.91 20.74
CA ILE A 260 23.62 -26.33 20.73
C ILE A 260 23.65 -25.07 21.58
N GLY A 261 23.79 -23.93 20.90
CA GLY A 261 23.76 -22.61 21.50
C GLY A 261 24.07 -21.54 20.44
N TYR A 262 23.19 -21.39 19.45
CA TYR A 262 23.27 -20.25 18.53
C TYR A 262 22.48 -19.09 19.15
N ASP A 263 23.12 -17.94 19.33
CA ASP A 263 22.42 -16.70 19.62
C ASP A 263 21.95 -16.08 18.29
N LEU A 264 20.64 -15.94 18.14
CA LEU A 264 20.03 -15.52 16.87
C LEU A 264 18.97 -14.44 17.10
N GLU A 265 18.64 -13.75 16.01
CA GLU A 265 17.63 -12.70 15.95
C GLU A 265 17.82 -11.59 17.00
N PRO A 266 19.06 -11.09 17.24
CA PRO A 266 19.29 -10.07 18.23
C PRO A 266 18.75 -8.71 17.76
N MET A 267 18.15 -7.95 18.68
CA MET A 267 17.63 -6.62 18.37
C MET A 267 17.81 -5.67 19.54
N ILE A 268 18.09 -4.41 19.24
CA ILE A 268 18.23 -3.33 20.21
C ILE A 268 17.01 -2.39 20.14
N SER A 269 16.52 -1.96 21.29
CA SER A 269 15.46 -0.94 21.35
C SER A 269 15.96 0.41 20.81
N ALA A 270 15.06 1.22 20.24
CA ALA A 270 15.44 2.50 19.64
C ALA A 270 16.13 3.44 20.65
N ASN A 271 15.72 3.40 21.93
CA ASN A 271 16.39 4.14 23.00
C ASN A 271 17.77 3.60 23.42
N GLY A 272 18.24 2.49 22.83
CA GLY A 272 19.54 1.89 23.08
C GLY A 272 19.71 1.23 24.44
N ARG A 273 18.62 0.98 25.19
CA ARG A 273 18.70 0.42 26.55
C ARG A 273 18.53 -1.09 26.60
N TYR A 274 17.67 -1.67 25.77
CA TYR A 274 17.28 -3.07 25.86
C TYR A 274 17.75 -3.84 24.64
N VAL A 275 18.34 -5.01 24.85
CA VAL A 275 18.69 -5.94 23.78
C VAL A 275 17.91 -7.23 23.98
N ALA A 276 17.04 -7.59 23.04
CA ALA A 276 16.37 -8.89 23.03
C ALA A 276 17.11 -9.85 22.08
N PHE A 277 17.17 -11.13 22.44
CA PHE A 277 17.86 -12.15 21.66
C PHE A 277 17.32 -13.55 22.00
N VAL A 278 17.45 -14.48 21.04
CA VAL A 278 17.15 -15.89 21.24
C VAL A 278 18.43 -16.60 21.67
N SER A 279 18.35 -17.45 22.70
CA SER A 279 19.50 -18.26 23.13
C SER A 279 19.06 -19.64 23.64
N GLY A 280 19.91 -20.64 23.40
CA GLY A 280 19.79 -21.98 23.98
C GLY A 280 20.54 -22.15 25.32
N ALA A 281 21.24 -21.11 25.79
CA ALA A 281 22.07 -21.18 26.98
C ALA A 281 21.23 -21.36 28.26
N ARG A 282 21.72 -22.22 29.18
CA ARG A 282 20.96 -22.64 30.38
C ARG A 282 21.22 -21.78 31.63
N ASP A 283 22.24 -20.93 31.59
CA ASP A 283 22.79 -20.23 32.75
C ASP A 283 22.79 -18.70 32.60
N LEU A 284 22.09 -18.18 31.58
CA LEU A 284 21.78 -16.75 31.44
C LEU A 284 20.94 -16.22 32.63
N VAL A 285 20.02 -17.02 33.17
CA VAL A 285 19.19 -16.67 34.35
C VAL A 285 18.91 -17.90 35.22
N SER A 286 18.65 -17.69 36.52
CA SER A 286 18.49 -18.77 37.50
C SER A 286 17.19 -19.59 37.37
N ASN A 287 16.18 -19.07 36.67
CA ASN A 287 14.89 -19.73 36.45
C ASN A 287 14.80 -20.46 35.10
N ASN A 288 15.90 -20.53 34.34
CA ASN A 288 15.97 -21.26 33.06
C ASN A 288 16.33 -22.75 33.27
N ILE A 289 15.54 -23.46 34.08
CA ILE A 289 15.82 -24.86 34.47
C ILE A 289 14.78 -25.80 33.82
N GLY A 290 14.64 -25.70 32.49
CA GLY A 290 13.93 -26.70 31.69
C GLY A 290 14.77 -27.99 31.54
N PRO A 291 14.14 -29.17 31.41
CA PRO A 291 14.86 -30.45 31.31
C PRO A 291 15.61 -30.64 29.97
N LEU A 292 15.45 -29.75 28.99
CA LEU A 292 16.03 -29.80 27.65
C LEU A 292 16.61 -28.42 27.28
N SER A 293 17.74 -28.38 26.57
CA SER A 293 18.41 -27.17 26.03
C SER A 293 17.59 -26.61 24.87
N LEU A 294 16.51 -25.91 25.18
CA LEU A 294 15.58 -25.38 24.20
C LEU A 294 15.73 -23.86 24.12
N GLU A 295 15.57 -23.33 22.90
CA GLU A 295 15.68 -21.89 22.62
C GLU A 295 14.63 -21.10 23.41
N ASN A 296 15.07 -19.97 23.96
CA ASN A 296 14.26 -19.04 24.74
C ASN A 296 14.60 -17.60 24.36
N VAL A 297 13.66 -16.69 24.61
CA VAL A 297 13.84 -15.25 24.37
C VAL A 297 14.27 -14.57 25.67
N PHE A 298 15.39 -13.86 25.60
CA PHE A 298 15.96 -13.07 26.69
C PHE A 298 15.95 -11.59 26.37
N VAL A 299 16.02 -10.76 27.41
CA VAL A 299 16.30 -9.34 27.29
C VAL A 299 17.40 -8.92 28.25
N ARG A 300 18.39 -8.19 27.75
CA ARG A 300 19.44 -7.52 28.52
C ARG A 300 19.06 -6.05 28.70
N ASP A 301 18.98 -5.60 29.94
CA ASP A 301 18.94 -4.17 30.28
C ASP A 301 20.38 -3.67 30.44
N LEU A 302 20.83 -2.83 29.50
CA LEU A 302 22.18 -2.29 29.46
C LEU A 302 22.45 -1.27 30.58
N GLN A 303 21.41 -0.63 31.11
CA GLN A 303 21.53 0.32 32.20
C GLN A 303 21.58 -0.38 33.56
N ALA A 304 20.72 -1.39 33.76
CA ALA A 304 20.70 -2.18 34.99
C ALA A 304 21.79 -3.26 35.00
N ASN A 305 22.34 -3.60 33.83
CA ASN A 305 23.30 -4.69 33.61
C ASN A 305 22.73 -6.05 34.04
N THR A 306 21.47 -6.32 33.69
CA THR A 306 20.74 -7.54 34.07
C THR A 306 20.13 -8.23 32.86
N THR A 307 20.10 -9.57 32.87
CA THR A 307 19.40 -10.39 31.88
C THR A 307 18.11 -10.95 32.49
N ALA A 308 17.01 -10.94 31.73
CA ALA A 308 15.73 -11.51 32.12
C ALA A 308 15.18 -12.44 31.04
N LEU A 309 14.52 -13.54 31.46
CA LEU A 309 13.75 -14.42 30.58
C LEU A 309 12.42 -13.75 30.21
N VAL A 310 12.17 -13.60 28.91
CA VAL A 310 10.95 -12.98 28.36
C VAL A 310 9.92 -14.03 28.02
N SER A 311 10.35 -15.15 27.43
CA SER A 311 9.50 -16.26 26.99
C SER A 311 8.95 -17.06 28.17
N VAL A 312 8.04 -16.45 28.93
CA VAL A 312 7.30 -17.11 30.01
C VAL A 312 5.83 -17.23 29.64
N ASN A 313 5.26 -18.42 29.82
CA ASN A 313 3.86 -18.73 29.58
C ASN A 313 2.93 -17.97 30.56
N LEU A 314 1.61 -18.14 30.39
CA LEU A 314 0.59 -17.45 31.21
C LEU A 314 0.64 -17.79 32.70
N SER A 315 1.29 -18.89 33.09
CA SER A 315 1.54 -19.25 34.50
C SER A 315 2.92 -18.79 35.02
N GLY A 316 3.66 -18.03 34.21
CA GLY A 316 4.97 -17.47 34.55
C GLY A 316 6.12 -18.46 34.51
N GLN A 317 5.91 -19.66 33.94
CA GLN A 317 6.99 -20.63 33.68
C GLN A 317 7.59 -20.41 32.30
N GLY A 318 8.86 -20.79 32.09
CA GLY A 318 9.50 -20.73 30.77
C GLY A 318 8.67 -21.45 29.70
N SER A 319 8.63 -20.86 28.51
CA SER A 319 8.01 -21.43 27.32
C SER A 319 9.11 -21.87 26.38
N ASP A 320 9.33 -23.18 26.27
CA ASP A 320 10.39 -23.75 25.45
C ASP A 320 10.13 -23.52 23.93
N PHE A 321 11.21 -23.49 23.15
CA PHE A 321 11.21 -23.23 21.70
C PHE A 321 10.60 -21.87 21.35
N ALA A 322 10.96 -20.84 22.12
CA ALA A 322 10.51 -19.49 21.87
C ALA A 322 11.53 -18.70 21.06
N ASP A 323 11.03 -17.98 20.06
CA ASP A 323 11.84 -17.24 19.08
C ASP A 323 11.09 -15.99 18.57
N ARG A 324 11.63 -15.36 17.52
CA ARG A 324 11.01 -14.22 16.80
C ARG A 324 10.73 -13.01 17.71
N PRO A 325 11.73 -12.53 18.49
CA PRO A 325 11.52 -11.36 19.32
C PRO A 325 11.19 -10.11 18.49
N SER A 326 10.28 -9.29 19.00
CA SER A 326 10.02 -7.94 18.49
C SER A 326 9.87 -6.94 19.64
N LEU A 327 10.49 -5.77 19.54
CA LEU A 327 10.58 -4.75 20.61
C LEU A 327 9.80 -3.49 20.26
N SER A 328 9.08 -2.91 21.22
CA SER A 328 8.66 -1.50 21.15
C SER A 328 9.89 -0.59 21.23
N ALA A 329 9.77 0.66 20.77
CA ALA A 329 10.90 1.60 20.69
C ALA A 329 11.54 1.89 22.06
N ASP A 330 10.73 1.88 23.12
CA ASP A 330 11.19 2.02 24.50
C ASP A 330 11.68 0.71 25.13
N GLY A 331 11.48 -0.44 24.47
CA GLY A 331 11.79 -1.79 24.96
C GLY A 331 10.85 -2.30 26.05
N ARG A 332 9.73 -1.62 26.32
CA ARG A 332 8.76 -2.04 27.33
C ARG A 332 7.99 -3.29 26.92
N TYR A 333 7.57 -3.38 25.66
CA TYR A 333 6.77 -4.48 25.16
C TYR A 333 7.61 -5.37 24.26
N ILE A 334 7.62 -6.66 24.56
CA ILE A 334 8.37 -7.66 23.80
C ILE A 334 7.43 -8.74 23.31
N ILE A 335 7.37 -8.92 21.99
CA ILE A 335 6.65 -10.03 21.37
C ILE A 335 7.55 -11.23 21.23
N PHE A 336 7.02 -12.42 21.42
CA PHE A 336 7.70 -13.66 21.11
C PHE A 336 6.69 -14.70 20.63
N ARG A 337 7.19 -15.68 19.88
CA ARG A 337 6.45 -16.90 19.54
C ARG A 337 6.84 -18.02 20.50
N ASP A 338 5.91 -18.93 20.83
CA ASP A 338 6.21 -20.16 21.56
C ASP A 338 6.40 -21.40 20.65
N GLY A 339 6.81 -22.53 21.24
CA GLY A 339 6.99 -23.80 20.52
C GLY A 339 5.75 -24.39 19.84
N ILE A 340 4.54 -23.93 20.18
CA ILE A 340 3.30 -24.31 19.49
C ILE A 340 2.80 -23.22 18.50
N ARG A 341 3.65 -22.23 18.22
CA ARG A 341 3.43 -21.14 17.26
C ARG A 341 2.27 -20.22 17.62
N GLN A 342 2.10 -19.95 18.90
CA GLN A 342 1.26 -18.87 19.42
C GLN A 342 2.11 -17.65 19.74
N LEU A 343 1.51 -16.46 19.60
CA LEU A 343 2.18 -15.19 19.79
C LEU A 343 1.78 -14.59 21.13
N TYR A 344 2.77 -14.07 21.86
CA TYR A 344 2.57 -13.44 23.16
C TYR A 344 3.25 -12.08 23.19
N VAL A 345 2.73 -11.20 24.05
CA VAL A 345 3.38 -9.94 24.43
C VAL A 345 3.72 -9.99 25.91
N ARG A 346 4.95 -9.61 26.24
CA ARG A 346 5.41 -9.37 27.61
C ARG A 346 5.49 -7.86 27.86
N ASP A 347 4.74 -7.37 28.84
CA ASP A 347 4.95 -6.02 29.38
C ASP A 347 6.04 -6.10 30.45
N MET A 348 7.23 -5.58 30.13
CA MET A 348 8.40 -5.61 30.99
C MET A 348 8.26 -4.70 32.22
N ALA A 349 7.41 -3.67 32.17
CA ALA A 349 7.16 -2.79 33.31
C ALA A 349 6.25 -3.47 34.35
N LEU A 350 5.28 -4.27 33.88
CA LEU A 350 4.33 -4.96 34.75
C LEU A 350 4.71 -6.42 35.07
N GLY A 351 5.61 -7.01 34.28
CA GLY A 351 5.93 -8.44 34.38
C GLY A 351 4.75 -9.34 34.01
N VAL A 352 3.92 -8.91 33.06
CA VAL A 352 2.69 -9.64 32.63
C VAL A 352 2.87 -10.14 31.20
N THR A 353 2.51 -11.40 30.95
CA THR A 353 2.43 -12.00 29.60
C THR A 353 0.97 -12.11 29.19
N SER A 354 0.66 -11.71 27.95
CA SER A 354 -0.68 -11.84 27.35
C SER A 354 -0.62 -12.51 25.97
N LEU A 355 -1.63 -13.30 25.63
CA LEU A 355 -1.76 -13.91 24.30
C LEU A 355 -2.18 -12.85 23.26
N VAL A 356 -1.45 -12.80 22.14
CA VAL A 356 -1.69 -11.88 21.01
C VAL A 356 -2.51 -12.55 19.92
N SER A 357 -2.22 -13.83 19.61
CA SER A 357 -2.95 -14.65 18.64
C SER A 357 -4.31 -15.08 19.22
N ILE A 358 -5.14 -14.10 19.52
CA ILE A 358 -6.45 -14.22 20.16
C ILE A 358 -7.45 -13.38 19.39
N ASN A 359 -8.70 -13.82 19.31
CA ASN A 359 -9.77 -13.01 18.73
C ASN A 359 -10.31 -11.97 19.74
N THR A 360 -11.15 -11.06 19.26
CA THR A 360 -11.78 -10.02 20.09
C THR A 360 -12.66 -10.58 21.22
N ALA A 361 -13.18 -11.80 21.08
CA ALA A 361 -13.99 -12.46 22.11
C ALA A 361 -13.16 -13.23 23.16
N GLY A 362 -11.83 -13.28 23.03
CA GLY A 362 -10.93 -13.98 23.95
C GLY A 362 -10.65 -15.45 23.61
N THR A 363 -11.01 -15.91 22.40
CA THR A 363 -10.67 -17.26 21.93
C THR A 363 -9.34 -17.24 21.18
N GLY A 364 -8.41 -18.12 21.56
CA GLY A 364 -7.13 -18.28 20.87
C GLY A 364 -7.27 -18.74 19.41
N GLY A 365 -6.31 -18.34 18.57
CA GLY A 365 -6.17 -18.79 17.20
C GLY A 365 -5.86 -20.29 17.14
N THR A 366 -6.60 -21.03 16.32
CA THR A 366 -6.41 -22.48 16.12
C THR A 366 -5.42 -22.85 15.01
N GLY A 367 -4.89 -21.86 14.30
CA GLY A 367 -3.98 -22.02 13.17
C GLY A 367 -2.51 -21.78 13.53
N ILE A 368 -1.62 -21.99 12.56
CA ILE A 368 -0.20 -21.64 12.68
C ILE A 368 -0.09 -20.13 12.50
N ASN A 369 0.47 -19.44 13.48
CA ASN A 369 0.79 -18.02 13.37
C ASN A 369 2.28 -17.91 13.13
N ASP A 370 2.73 -17.61 11.90
CA ASP A 370 4.08 -17.06 11.72
C ASP A 370 4.44 -16.56 10.32
N ASN A 371 5.24 -15.48 10.29
CA ASN A 371 6.57 -15.54 9.69
C ASN A 371 7.52 -14.52 10.36
N TYR A 372 7.06 -13.34 10.83
CA TYR A 372 7.82 -12.41 11.68
C TYR A 372 6.83 -11.42 12.33
N PRO A 373 6.37 -11.61 13.58
CA PRO A 373 5.46 -10.67 14.21
C PRO A 373 6.17 -9.34 14.48
N VAL A 374 5.45 -8.23 14.32
CA VAL A 374 6.00 -6.88 14.53
C VAL A 374 5.12 -6.14 15.51
N ILE A 375 5.74 -5.55 16.54
CA ILE A 375 5.07 -4.57 17.39
C ILE A 375 5.38 -3.15 16.89
N SER A 376 4.35 -2.31 16.89
CA SER A 376 4.48 -0.87 16.69
C SER A 376 5.44 -0.23 17.69
N ALA A 377 6.10 0.86 17.28
CA ALA A 377 7.09 1.54 18.09
C ALA A 377 6.51 2.05 19.43
N ASP A 378 5.25 2.49 19.42
CA ASP A 378 4.53 2.92 20.63
C ASP A 378 4.02 1.76 21.50
N GLY A 379 4.16 0.52 21.05
CA GLY A 379 3.77 -0.68 21.78
C GLY A 379 2.27 -0.95 21.82
N THR A 380 1.45 -0.30 20.98
CA THR A 380 -0.02 -0.40 21.06
C THR A 380 -0.62 -1.41 20.10
N HIS A 381 0.05 -1.72 18.99
CA HIS A 381 -0.40 -2.64 17.95
C HIS A 381 0.63 -3.75 17.69
N VAL A 382 0.14 -4.97 17.48
CA VAL A 382 0.94 -6.11 16.99
C VAL A 382 0.38 -6.60 15.67
N VAL A 383 1.24 -6.67 14.66
CA VAL A 383 0.92 -7.18 13.34
C VAL A 383 1.52 -8.56 13.17
N PHE A 384 0.75 -9.50 12.64
CA PHE A 384 1.20 -10.88 12.47
C PHE A 384 0.45 -11.58 11.33
N THR A 385 0.97 -12.72 10.90
CA THR A 385 0.35 -13.56 9.88
C THR A 385 -0.24 -14.82 10.49
N SER A 386 -1.36 -15.30 9.95
CA SER A 386 -2.00 -16.54 10.41
C SER A 386 -2.88 -17.15 9.35
N ASN A 387 -3.01 -18.48 9.36
CA ASN A 387 -4.04 -19.20 8.61
C ASN A 387 -5.29 -19.52 9.47
N SER A 388 -5.38 -18.99 10.69
CA SER A 388 -6.46 -19.30 11.61
C SER A 388 -7.78 -18.65 11.24
N THR A 389 -8.83 -19.46 11.08
CA THR A 389 -10.21 -19.00 10.83
C THR A 389 -10.96 -18.56 12.10
N THR A 390 -10.33 -18.59 13.28
CA THR A 390 -10.99 -18.24 14.55
C THR A 390 -10.64 -16.83 15.04
N LEU A 391 -9.63 -16.19 14.45
CA LEU A 391 -9.14 -14.87 14.86
C LEU A 391 -10.10 -13.73 14.50
N THR A 392 -10.82 -13.88 13.39
CA THR A 392 -11.84 -12.93 12.92
C THR A 392 -12.97 -13.68 12.23
N ARG A 393 -14.15 -13.06 12.08
CA ARG A 393 -15.27 -13.69 11.36
C ARG A 393 -15.11 -13.63 9.85
N GLU A 394 -14.28 -12.69 9.37
CA GLU A 394 -13.99 -12.42 7.96
C GLU A 394 -13.00 -13.43 7.37
N LYS A 395 -12.14 -14.06 8.20
CA LYS A 395 -11.23 -15.12 7.75
C LYS A 395 -11.98 -16.45 7.59
N LEU A 396 -12.26 -16.84 6.35
CA LEU A 396 -13.10 -17.99 6.02
C LEU A 396 -12.32 -19.24 5.57
N ASP A 397 -11.07 -19.09 5.14
CA ASP A 397 -10.26 -20.19 4.63
C ASP A 397 -9.02 -20.45 5.51
N SER A 398 -8.64 -21.70 5.65
CA SER A 398 -7.49 -22.11 6.47
C SER A 398 -6.27 -22.49 5.64
N THR A 399 -6.32 -22.29 4.32
CA THR A 399 -5.31 -22.76 3.35
C THR A 399 -4.29 -21.70 2.97
N VAL A 400 -4.58 -20.42 3.22
CA VAL A 400 -3.68 -19.30 2.96
C VAL A 400 -3.43 -18.52 4.25
N ASP A 401 -2.24 -17.95 4.35
CA ASP A 401 -1.91 -17.01 5.41
C ASP A 401 -2.45 -15.62 5.07
N ASP A 402 -3.03 -14.97 6.06
CA ASP A 402 -3.48 -13.59 5.99
C ASP A 402 -2.78 -12.74 7.05
N VAL A 403 -2.77 -11.43 6.85
CA VAL A 403 -2.20 -10.46 7.79
C VAL A 403 -3.29 -10.00 8.75
N PHE A 404 -2.97 -9.97 10.03
CA PHE A 404 -3.83 -9.53 11.14
C PHE A 404 -3.15 -8.42 11.93
N VAL A 405 -3.96 -7.59 12.57
CA VAL A 405 -3.52 -6.63 13.57
C VAL A 405 -4.29 -6.82 14.88
N ARG A 406 -3.56 -6.82 15.98
CA ARG A 406 -4.07 -6.80 17.35
C ARG A 406 -3.83 -5.40 17.93
N ASP A 407 -4.90 -4.71 18.28
CA ASP A 407 -4.85 -3.53 19.13
C ASP A 407 -4.79 -4.00 20.60
N LEU A 408 -3.67 -3.73 21.27
CA LEU A 408 -3.42 -4.10 22.66
C LEU A 408 -4.15 -3.18 23.65
N VAL A 409 -4.54 -1.97 23.23
CA VAL A 409 -5.29 -1.01 24.05
C VAL A 409 -6.78 -1.32 24.00
N ALA A 410 -7.35 -1.46 22.80
CA ALA A 410 -8.76 -1.79 22.62
C ALA A 410 -9.06 -3.28 22.84
N GLY A 411 -8.05 -4.14 22.77
CA GLY A 411 -8.23 -5.59 22.90
C GLY A 411 -8.96 -6.21 21.70
N THR A 412 -8.80 -5.62 20.51
CA THR A 412 -9.47 -6.07 19.28
C THR A 412 -8.49 -6.67 18.28
N THR A 413 -8.93 -7.70 17.55
CA THR A 413 -8.17 -8.32 16.46
C THR A 413 -8.92 -8.13 15.16
N SER A 414 -8.22 -7.63 14.13
CA SER A 414 -8.79 -7.31 12.83
C SER A 414 -7.97 -7.92 11.69
N LEU A 415 -8.66 -8.32 10.62
CA LEU A 415 -8.03 -8.77 9.37
C LEU A 415 -7.53 -7.55 8.59
N VAL A 416 -6.29 -7.59 8.14
CA VAL A 416 -5.62 -6.50 7.40
C VAL A 416 -5.71 -6.75 5.90
N SER A 417 -5.39 -7.96 5.45
CA SER A 417 -5.45 -8.40 4.04
C SER A 417 -6.88 -8.72 3.60
N VAL A 418 -7.79 -7.76 3.80
CA VAL A 418 -9.20 -7.88 3.41
C VAL A 418 -9.33 -7.67 1.90
N ASN A 419 -10.12 -8.50 1.24
CA ASN A 419 -10.46 -8.33 -0.17
C ASN A 419 -11.23 -7.02 -0.44
N ALA A 420 -11.24 -6.57 -1.69
CA ALA A 420 -11.82 -5.29 -2.12
C ALA A 420 -13.33 -5.14 -1.83
N TRP A 421 -14.02 -6.25 -1.55
CA TRP A 421 -15.45 -6.26 -1.20
C TRP A 421 -15.71 -6.25 0.31
N GLY A 422 -14.69 -6.38 1.15
CA GLY A 422 -14.84 -6.41 2.60
C GLY A 422 -15.49 -7.70 3.13
N THR A 423 -15.54 -8.76 2.32
CA THR A 423 -16.28 -9.99 2.66
C THR A 423 -15.40 -11.08 3.26
N GLY A 424 -14.07 -10.96 3.15
CA GLY A 424 -13.11 -11.87 3.75
C GLY A 424 -11.67 -11.54 3.38
N GLY A 425 -10.76 -12.49 3.60
CA GLY A 425 -9.35 -12.41 3.19
C GLY A 425 -9.18 -12.40 1.67
N GLY A 426 -7.98 -12.06 1.23
CA GLY A 426 -7.58 -12.16 -0.18
C GLY A 426 -7.55 -13.61 -0.66
N ASN A 427 -7.66 -13.81 -1.97
CA ASN A 427 -7.68 -15.13 -2.61
C ASN A 427 -6.29 -15.81 -2.74
N GLY A 428 -5.28 -15.26 -2.07
CA GLY A 428 -3.88 -15.68 -2.11
C GLY A 428 -3.15 -15.28 -0.82
N GLN A 429 -1.96 -15.82 -0.61
CA GLN A 429 -1.19 -15.60 0.63
C GLN A 429 -0.77 -14.13 0.78
N SER A 430 -0.97 -13.57 1.97
CA SER A 430 -0.46 -12.28 2.41
C SER A 430 0.51 -12.46 3.58
N PHE A 431 1.71 -11.87 3.51
CA PHE A 431 2.79 -12.16 4.46
C PHE A 431 3.83 -11.02 4.61
N SER A 432 4.80 -11.22 5.52
CA SER A 432 5.94 -10.33 5.83
C SER A 432 5.57 -8.91 6.29
N ALA A 433 4.44 -8.75 6.97
CA ALA A 433 3.93 -7.43 7.31
C ALA A 433 4.86 -6.61 8.24
N ARG A 434 4.92 -5.30 7.99
CA ARG A 434 5.59 -4.27 8.79
C ARG A 434 4.59 -3.17 9.14
N THR A 435 4.90 -2.33 10.13
CA THR A 435 3.97 -1.30 10.61
C THR A 435 4.62 0.06 10.85
N SER A 436 3.83 1.14 10.74
CA SER A 436 4.20 2.49 11.18
C SER A 436 4.39 2.54 12.71
N ALA A 437 4.98 3.63 13.21
CA ALA A 437 5.30 3.77 14.62
C ALA A 437 4.07 3.69 15.55
N ASP A 438 2.92 4.12 15.04
CA ASP A 438 1.62 4.14 15.73
C ASP A 438 0.71 2.93 15.44
N GLY A 439 1.17 2.00 14.59
CA GLY A 439 0.35 0.84 14.20
C GLY A 439 -0.71 1.12 13.13
N ARG A 440 -0.89 2.36 12.67
CA ARG A 440 -1.97 2.74 11.74
C ARG A 440 -1.78 2.20 10.33
N PHE A 441 -0.55 2.22 9.83
CA PHE A 441 -0.23 1.78 8.48
C PHE A 441 0.48 0.44 8.54
N ILE A 442 -0.03 -0.52 7.78
CA ILE A 442 0.53 -1.87 7.71
C ILE A 442 0.91 -2.15 6.28
N VAL A 443 2.20 -2.33 6.03
CA VAL A 443 2.74 -2.67 4.71
C VAL A 443 3.04 -4.15 4.66
N TYR A 444 2.65 -4.85 3.60
CA TYR A 444 2.80 -6.30 3.48
C TYR A 444 2.91 -6.73 2.02
N LEU A 445 3.44 -7.93 1.80
CA LEU A 445 3.40 -8.58 0.50
C LEU A 445 2.13 -9.41 0.38
N SER A 446 1.58 -9.46 -0.83
CA SER A 446 0.50 -10.39 -1.14
C SER A 446 0.61 -10.94 -2.55
N ARG A 447 0.16 -12.18 -2.71
CA ARG A 447 -0.07 -12.83 -4.01
C ARG A 447 -1.54 -12.74 -4.46
N ALA A 448 -2.42 -12.22 -3.61
CA ALA A 448 -3.87 -12.19 -3.84
C ALA A 448 -4.25 -11.10 -4.86
N SER A 449 -4.99 -11.48 -5.90
CA SER A 449 -5.41 -10.57 -6.98
C SER A 449 -6.66 -9.75 -6.69
N ASP A 450 -7.21 -9.87 -5.48
CA ASP A 450 -8.52 -9.33 -5.14
C ASP A 450 -8.53 -8.45 -3.88
N LEU A 451 -7.34 -8.10 -3.37
CA LEU A 451 -7.21 -7.09 -2.31
C LEU A 451 -7.64 -5.70 -2.77
N VAL A 452 -7.40 -5.39 -4.05
CA VAL A 452 -7.81 -4.14 -4.72
C VAL A 452 -8.19 -4.45 -6.17
N PHE A 453 -9.05 -3.61 -6.77
CA PHE A 453 -9.54 -3.84 -8.13
C PHE A 453 -8.50 -3.66 -9.23
N ASN A 454 -7.38 -2.99 -8.93
CA ASN A 454 -6.31 -2.70 -9.87
C ASN A 454 -5.11 -3.64 -9.72
N ASP A 455 -5.22 -4.71 -8.95
CA ASP A 455 -4.27 -5.81 -9.04
C ASP A 455 -4.67 -6.72 -10.21
N THR A 456 -3.77 -6.89 -11.17
CA THR A 456 -4.02 -7.63 -12.41
C THR A 456 -3.08 -8.81 -12.63
N ASN A 457 -2.08 -9.00 -11.76
CA ASN A 457 -1.00 -9.98 -11.91
C ASN A 457 -0.96 -10.98 -10.73
N GLY A 458 -1.77 -10.79 -9.67
CA GLY A 458 -1.91 -11.72 -8.56
C GLY A 458 -2.42 -13.12 -8.97
N LYS A 459 -2.07 -14.15 -8.20
CA LYS A 459 -2.48 -15.54 -8.43
C LYS A 459 -3.12 -16.16 -7.19
N ASN A 460 -4.05 -17.07 -7.44
CA ASN A 460 -4.59 -17.94 -6.38
C ASN A 460 -3.53 -18.96 -5.91
N SER A 461 -3.87 -19.70 -4.86
CA SER A 461 -3.05 -20.70 -4.16
C SER A 461 -2.48 -21.88 -4.98
N SER A 462 -2.63 -21.91 -6.31
CA SER A 462 -2.23 -23.03 -7.19
C SER A 462 -1.26 -22.68 -8.34
N GLY A 463 -0.61 -21.50 -8.37
CA GLY A 463 0.35 -21.15 -9.44
C GLY A 463 1.48 -20.19 -9.04
N SER A 464 2.50 -20.06 -9.90
CA SER A 464 3.68 -19.20 -9.72
C SER A 464 3.38 -17.69 -9.84
N GLY A 465 2.75 -17.09 -8.82
CA GLY A 465 2.37 -15.66 -8.80
C GLY A 465 3.53 -14.73 -8.52
N CYS A 466 3.36 -13.45 -8.86
CA CYS A 466 4.21 -12.38 -8.36
C CYS A 466 3.63 -11.82 -7.06
N GLU A 467 4.50 -11.50 -6.12
CA GLU A 467 4.16 -10.72 -4.94
C GLU A 467 4.11 -9.23 -5.27
N ASP A 468 3.10 -8.57 -4.73
CA ASP A 468 2.95 -7.13 -4.78
C ASP A 468 2.97 -6.53 -3.38
N VAL A 469 3.43 -5.28 -3.28
CA VAL A 469 3.49 -4.53 -2.03
C VAL A 469 2.18 -3.79 -1.84
N PHE A 470 1.55 -3.98 -0.69
CA PHE A 470 0.31 -3.31 -0.30
C PHE A 470 0.52 -2.53 0.99
N VAL A 471 -0.24 -1.45 1.16
CA VAL A 471 -0.42 -0.78 2.45
C VAL A 471 -1.90 -0.78 2.84
N ARG A 472 -2.18 -1.09 4.10
CA ARG A 472 -3.49 -0.91 4.73
C ARG A 472 -3.42 0.25 5.70
N ASP A 473 -4.26 1.26 5.50
CA ASP A 473 -4.60 2.21 6.55
C ASP A 473 -5.72 1.58 7.40
N VAL A 474 -5.39 1.13 8.61
CA VAL A 474 -6.35 0.43 9.46
C VAL A 474 -7.41 1.37 10.04
N GLN A 475 -7.12 2.67 10.13
CA GLN A 475 -8.06 3.67 10.62
C GLN A 475 -9.11 4.00 9.56
N LEU A 476 -8.70 4.15 8.30
CA LEU A 476 -9.61 4.43 7.18
C LEU A 476 -10.24 3.17 6.57
N GLY A 477 -9.65 2.00 6.84
CA GLY A 477 -10.06 0.74 6.22
C GLY A 477 -9.78 0.70 4.72
N VAL A 478 -8.72 1.36 4.26
CA VAL A 478 -8.33 1.46 2.85
C VAL A 478 -7.08 0.64 2.59
N THR A 479 -7.13 -0.21 1.56
CA THR A 479 -5.96 -0.92 1.03
C THR A 479 -5.50 -0.23 -0.25
N THR A 480 -4.20 0.01 -0.38
CA THR A 480 -3.57 0.61 -1.57
C THR A 480 -2.45 -0.31 -2.07
N LEU A 481 -2.45 -0.60 -3.37
CA LEU A 481 -1.39 -1.34 -4.06
C LEU A 481 -0.21 -0.38 -4.32
N ILE A 482 0.89 -0.56 -3.61
CA ILE A 482 2.08 0.29 -3.68
C ILE A 482 2.91 0.00 -4.94
N SER A 483 3.05 -1.27 -5.31
CA SER A 483 3.77 -1.70 -6.52
C SER A 483 2.91 -1.64 -7.78
N ALA A 484 2.18 -0.55 -7.98
CA ALA A 484 1.42 -0.32 -9.21
C ALA A 484 2.33 0.21 -10.34
N ASN A 485 1.88 0.04 -11.58
CA ASN A 485 2.51 0.70 -12.73
C ASN A 485 2.44 2.24 -12.59
N ALA A 486 3.14 2.97 -13.45
CA ALA A 486 3.27 4.44 -13.39
C ALA A 486 1.94 5.19 -13.50
N THR A 487 0.92 4.56 -14.09
CA THR A 487 -0.44 5.09 -14.16
C THR A 487 -1.31 4.66 -12.98
N GLY A 488 -0.88 3.70 -12.16
CA GLY A 488 -1.70 3.11 -11.11
C GLY A 488 -2.87 2.24 -11.61
N THR A 489 -3.04 2.02 -12.91
CA THR A 489 -4.17 1.25 -13.49
C THR A 489 -4.13 -0.24 -13.18
N ALA A 490 -2.93 -0.76 -12.95
CA ALA A 490 -2.62 -2.16 -12.81
C ALA A 490 -1.43 -2.30 -11.86
N SER A 491 -1.28 -3.48 -11.26
CA SER A 491 0.00 -3.92 -10.70
C SER A 491 1.10 -3.88 -11.74
N ALA A 492 2.33 -3.66 -11.28
CA ALA A 492 3.49 -3.55 -12.14
C ALA A 492 3.79 -4.88 -12.84
N ASN A 493 4.50 -4.80 -13.97
CA ASN A 493 4.74 -5.93 -14.87
C ASN A 493 5.77 -6.96 -14.38
N GLY A 494 6.24 -6.84 -13.13
CA GLY A 494 7.21 -7.73 -12.50
C GLY A 494 6.99 -7.82 -10.99
N CYS A 495 7.51 -8.88 -10.37
CA CYS A 495 7.32 -9.11 -8.94
C CYS A 495 8.12 -8.10 -8.10
N SER A 496 7.56 -7.72 -6.95
CA SER A 496 8.26 -6.93 -5.94
C SER A 496 9.13 -7.82 -5.05
N GLY A 497 10.24 -7.25 -4.55
CA GLY A 497 11.14 -7.94 -3.63
C GLY A 497 10.66 -7.92 -2.17
N PHE A 498 11.40 -8.62 -1.30
CA PHE A 498 11.18 -8.63 0.15
C PHE A 498 11.72 -7.36 0.86
N ASP A 499 12.42 -6.50 0.12
CA ASP A 499 13.04 -5.28 0.62
C ASP A 499 12.05 -4.11 0.52
N TYR A 500 11.23 -3.94 1.56
CA TYR A 500 10.32 -2.82 1.70
C TYR A 500 10.18 -2.34 3.15
N PHE A 501 9.94 -1.04 3.31
CA PHE A 501 9.94 -0.32 4.58
C PHE A 501 8.90 0.78 4.58
N VAL A 502 8.43 1.14 5.77
CA VAL A 502 7.46 2.22 5.98
C VAL A 502 8.03 3.24 6.94
N SER A 503 7.84 4.53 6.67
CA SER A 503 8.22 5.61 7.59
C SER A 503 7.41 5.55 8.88
N ALA A 504 7.91 6.19 9.95
CA ALA A 504 7.25 6.17 11.25
C ALA A 504 5.84 6.77 11.20
N ASP A 505 5.64 7.81 10.39
CA ASP A 505 4.33 8.43 10.14
C ASP A 505 3.43 7.66 9.16
N GLY A 506 3.95 6.57 8.57
CA GLY A 506 3.26 5.75 7.58
C GLY A 506 3.05 6.39 6.20
N ARG A 507 3.52 7.62 5.99
CA ARG A 507 3.27 8.38 4.76
C ARG A 507 4.21 8.03 3.62
N ARG A 508 5.33 7.36 3.89
CA ARG A 508 6.28 6.90 2.86
C ARG A 508 6.44 5.39 2.94
N VAL A 509 6.33 4.74 1.78
CA VAL A 509 6.68 3.33 1.62
C VAL A 509 7.83 3.26 0.62
N VAL A 510 8.95 2.69 1.05
CA VAL A 510 10.09 2.36 0.20
C VAL A 510 10.02 0.89 -0.15
N PHE A 511 10.29 0.53 -1.40
CA PHE A 511 10.32 -0.87 -1.81
C PHE A 511 11.25 -1.09 -3.00
N SER A 512 11.65 -2.34 -3.19
CA SER A 512 12.48 -2.76 -4.33
C SER A 512 11.67 -3.59 -5.31
N SER A 513 11.85 -3.35 -6.61
CA SER A 513 11.16 -4.11 -7.65
C SER A 513 11.94 -4.14 -8.96
N ALA A 514 11.85 -5.25 -9.69
CA ALA A 514 12.42 -5.41 -11.03
C ALA A 514 11.45 -4.99 -12.15
N ALA A 515 10.26 -4.49 -11.80
CA ALA A 515 9.28 -4.07 -12.78
C ALA A 515 9.71 -2.80 -13.52
N SER A 516 9.56 -2.82 -14.84
CA SER A 516 10.02 -1.74 -15.73
C SER A 516 8.98 -0.62 -15.90
N ASP A 517 7.75 -0.84 -15.44
CA ASP A 517 6.63 0.08 -15.67
C ASP A 517 6.16 0.81 -14.40
N ILE A 518 6.83 0.65 -13.25
CA ILE A 518 6.53 1.44 -12.02
C ILE A 518 6.77 2.93 -12.24
N VAL A 519 7.82 3.28 -12.98
CA VAL A 519 8.10 4.64 -13.45
C VAL A 519 8.45 4.60 -14.95
N PRO A 520 8.10 5.64 -15.74
CA PRO A 520 8.28 5.59 -17.21
C PRO A 520 9.72 5.38 -17.69
N ASN A 521 10.72 5.72 -16.86
CA ASN A 521 12.14 5.71 -17.23
C ASN A 521 12.93 4.53 -16.63
N ASN A 522 12.26 3.51 -16.08
CA ASN A 522 12.97 2.33 -15.56
C ASN A 522 13.24 1.29 -16.67
N THR A 523 14.43 1.33 -17.28
CA THR A 523 14.73 0.55 -18.49
C THR A 523 15.87 -0.46 -18.35
N ASN A 524 16.45 -0.60 -17.16
CA ASN A 524 17.65 -1.44 -16.92
C ASN A 524 17.34 -2.94 -16.76
N ASN A 525 16.06 -3.35 -16.66
CA ASN A 525 15.62 -4.72 -16.33
C ASN A 525 16.27 -5.29 -15.07
N ALA A 526 16.62 -4.43 -14.11
CA ALA A 526 17.18 -4.81 -12.81
C ALA A 526 16.24 -4.37 -11.70
N SER A 527 16.43 -4.92 -10.49
CA SER A 527 15.73 -4.43 -9.31
C SER A 527 16.19 -3.00 -9.02
N ASP A 528 15.24 -2.09 -8.80
CA ASP A 528 15.49 -0.72 -8.38
C ASP A 528 14.71 -0.40 -7.11
N VAL A 529 15.13 0.67 -6.44
CA VAL A 529 14.49 1.16 -5.22
C VAL A 529 13.55 2.30 -5.56
N PHE A 530 12.33 2.22 -5.04
CA PHE A 530 11.27 3.19 -5.24
C PHE A 530 10.74 3.69 -3.90
N ILE A 531 10.18 4.90 -3.90
CA ILE A 531 9.46 5.47 -2.77
C ILE A 531 8.10 6.01 -3.22
N VAL A 532 7.05 5.68 -2.48
CA VAL A 532 5.67 6.11 -2.72
C VAL A 532 5.16 6.91 -1.53
N THR A 533 4.37 7.94 -1.80
CA THR A 533 3.64 8.68 -0.76
C THR A 533 2.23 8.11 -0.62
N VAL A 534 1.90 7.62 0.57
CA VAL A 534 0.57 7.10 0.89
C VAL A 534 -0.37 8.30 1.16
N PRO A 535 -1.50 8.43 0.43
CA PRO A 535 -2.48 9.47 0.71
C PRO A 535 -3.22 9.17 2.02
N THR A 536 -3.37 10.20 2.84
CA THR A 536 -4.01 10.10 4.17
C THR A 536 -5.12 11.13 4.35
N GLU A 537 -5.06 12.23 3.61
CA GLU A 537 -6.03 13.32 3.66
C GLU A 537 -6.92 13.34 2.41
N PHE A 538 -7.75 12.30 2.26
CA PHE A 538 -8.70 12.18 1.14
C PHE A 538 -9.81 13.25 1.19
N GLY A 539 -10.06 13.86 2.35
CA GLY A 539 -11.11 14.85 2.52
C GLY A 539 -12.53 14.27 2.45
N GLN A 540 -13.51 15.17 2.39
CA GLN A 540 -14.94 14.85 2.37
C GLN A 540 -15.63 15.51 1.19
N VAL A 541 -16.62 14.84 0.62
CA VAL A 541 -17.36 15.35 -0.55
C VAL A 541 -18.79 15.72 -0.19
N GLN A 542 -19.23 16.90 -0.64
CA GLN A 542 -20.57 17.45 -0.36
C GLN A 542 -21.04 18.43 -1.44
N PHE A 543 -22.34 18.71 -1.48
CA PHE A 543 -22.85 19.84 -2.26
C PHE A 543 -22.32 21.16 -1.69
N ASN A 544 -22.00 22.11 -2.57
CA ASN A 544 -21.50 23.42 -2.15
C ASN A 544 -22.59 24.30 -1.49
N ALA A 545 -23.87 23.96 -1.70
CA ALA A 545 -25.01 24.68 -1.16
C ALA A 545 -26.16 23.71 -0.87
N ALA A 546 -27.02 24.07 0.09
CA ALA A 546 -28.23 23.31 0.42
C ALA A 546 -29.36 23.52 -0.60
N SER A 547 -29.33 24.63 -1.33
CA SER A 547 -30.36 25.02 -2.29
C SER A 547 -29.77 25.60 -3.57
N TYR A 548 -30.31 25.19 -4.70
CA TYR A 548 -30.01 25.72 -6.03
C TYR A 548 -31.28 26.31 -6.64
N GLN A 549 -31.14 27.26 -7.57
CA GLN A 549 -32.27 27.83 -8.29
C GLN A 549 -31.91 28.00 -9.77
N ALA A 550 -32.86 27.73 -10.64
CA ALA A 550 -32.76 28.01 -12.06
C ALA A 550 -34.16 28.37 -12.61
N SER A 551 -34.23 29.28 -13.56
CA SER A 551 -35.48 29.54 -14.28
C SER A 551 -35.86 28.34 -15.13
N GLU A 552 -37.14 28.11 -15.34
CA GLU A 552 -37.67 27.10 -16.25
C GLU A 552 -37.08 27.26 -17.67
N GLY A 553 -37.04 28.49 -18.20
CA GLY A 553 -36.34 28.83 -19.45
C GLY A 553 -34.81 28.90 -19.41
N ALA A 554 -34.13 28.49 -18.33
CA ALA A 554 -32.67 28.48 -18.26
C ALA A 554 -32.04 27.33 -19.06
N GLY A 555 -32.85 26.36 -19.49
CA GLY A 555 -32.42 25.13 -20.17
C GLY A 555 -31.79 24.10 -19.22
N SER A 556 -30.93 24.53 -18.29
CA SER A 556 -30.33 23.64 -17.29
C SER A 556 -29.96 24.36 -15.98
N ALA A 557 -29.87 23.60 -14.90
CA ALA A 557 -29.25 24.02 -13.65
C ALA A 557 -27.87 23.37 -13.48
N ILE A 558 -26.87 24.16 -13.08
CA ILE A 558 -25.53 23.67 -12.74
C ILE A 558 -25.48 23.38 -11.25
N ILE A 559 -25.17 22.14 -10.89
CA ILE A 559 -24.99 21.70 -9.51
C ILE A 559 -23.50 21.54 -9.25
N THR A 560 -23.01 22.17 -8.17
CA THR A 560 -21.59 22.13 -7.80
C THR A 560 -21.38 21.25 -6.57
N VAL A 561 -20.41 20.35 -6.65
CA VAL A 561 -20.00 19.44 -5.58
C VAL A 561 -18.55 19.77 -5.23
N THR A 562 -18.29 19.98 -3.95
CA THR A 562 -16.99 20.36 -3.41
C THR A 562 -16.38 19.25 -2.57
N ARG A 563 -15.06 19.14 -2.63
CA ARG A 563 -14.22 18.29 -1.78
C ARG A 563 -13.46 19.18 -0.79
N THR A 564 -13.61 18.93 0.50
CA THR A 564 -13.10 19.77 1.59
C THR A 564 -12.34 18.97 2.65
N GLY A 565 -11.42 19.60 3.37
CA GLY A 565 -10.67 18.94 4.46
C GLY A 565 -9.61 17.95 3.99
N GLY A 566 -9.26 17.96 2.71
CA GLY A 566 -8.24 17.09 2.12
C GLY A 566 -8.42 16.98 0.60
N SER A 567 -7.32 16.82 -0.13
CA SER A 567 -7.32 16.64 -1.58
C SER A 567 -6.26 15.65 -2.05
N GLU A 568 -5.77 14.79 -1.15
CA GLU A 568 -4.80 13.74 -1.48
C GLU A 568 -5.50 12.54 -2.09
N GLY A 569 -4.87 11.89 -3.08
CA GLY A 569 -5.47 10.74 -3.75
C GLY A 569 -6.73 11.07 -4.54
N SER A 570 -7.19 10.07 -5.30
CA SER A 570 -8.40 10.16 -6.12
C SER A 570 -9.63 9.72 -5.32
N VAL A 571 -10.77 10.39 -5.55
CA VAL A 571 -12.02 10.18 -4.83
C VAL A 571 -13.19 10.12 -5.80
N SER A 572 -14.17 9.26 -5.55
CA SER A 572 -15.43 9.25 -6.29
C SER A 572 -16.64 9.41 -5.39
N ILE A 573 -17.72 9.99 -5.92
CA ILE A 573 -19.04 10.06 -5.28
C ILE A 573 -20.13 9.90 -6.34
N ASP A 574 -21.15 9.09 -6.04
CA ASP A 574 -22.33 9.02 -6.88
C ASP A 574 -23.28 10.19 -6.58
N TYR A 575 -23.97 10.67 -7.60
CA TYR A 575 -25.02 11.68 -7.48
C TYR A 575 -26.29 11.22 -8.21
N ALA A 576 -27.44 11.60 -7.66
CA ALA A 576 -28.73 11.31 -8.26
C ALA A 576 -29.76 12.41 -7.99
N THR A 577 -30.68 12.58 -8.95
CA THR A 577 -31.90 13.38 -8.77
C THR A 577 -33.09 12.48 -8.41
N SER A 578 -34.04 12.99 -7.63
CA SER A 578 -35.37 12.41 -7.47
C SER A 578 -36.47 13.49 -7.44
N SER A 579 -37.69 13.10 -7.81
CA SER A 579 -38.82 14.05 -7.86
C SER A 579 -39.10 14.64 -6.48
N GLY A 580 -39.28 15.97 -6.43
CA GLY A 580 -39.89 16.68 -5.31
C GLY A 580 -41.33 17.01 -5.66
N THR A 581 -41.65 18.29 -5.83
CA THR A 581 -42.89 18.72 -6.50
C THR A 581 -42.76 18.71 -8.02
N ALA A 582 -41.54 18.78 -8.57
CA ALA A 582 -41.26 18.58 -9.98
C ALA A 582 -41.32 17.10 -10.34
N SER A 583 -41.94 16.75 -11.47
CA SER A 583 -41.98 15.39 -11.99
C SER A 583 -40.88 15.15 -13.02
N SER A 584 -40.09 14.08 -12.83
CA SER A 584 -39.10 13.62 -13.82
C SER A 584 -39.75 13.39 -15.19
N ARG A 585 -39.07 13.78 -16.27
CA ARG A 585 -39.53 13.74 -17.68
C ARG A 585 -40.65 14.70 -18.03
N SER A 586 -41.21 15.42 -17.06
CA SER A 586 -42.16 16.51 -17.33
C SER A 586 -41.49 17.85 -17.14
N ASN A 587 -40.84 18.07 -15.99
CA ASN A 587 -40.24 19.35 -15.63
C ASN A 587 -38.70 19.34 -15.70
N TYR A 588 -38.10 18.15 -15.66
CA TYR A 588 -36.65 17.99 -15.74
C TYR A 588 -36.26 16.59 -16.23
N THR A 589 -35.08 16.46 -16.82
CA THR A 589 -34.48 15.16 -17.17
C THR A 589 -33.75 14.61 -15.95
N PRO A 590 -34.09 13.42 -15.44
CA PRO A 590 -33.39 12.85 -14.29
C PRO A 590 -31.94 12.49 -14.64
N VAL A 591 -31.05 12.70 -13.68
CA VAL A 591 -29.61 12.49 -13.84
C VAL A 591 -29.07 11.58 -12.76
N PHE A 592 -28.24 10.62 -13.17
CA PHE A 592 -27.55 9.66 -12.32
C PHE A 592 -26.12 9.53 -12.83
N GLY A 593 -25.14 9.63 -11.94
CA GLY A 593 -23.75 9.46 -12.36
C GLY A 593 -22.79 9.46 -11.20
N THR A 594 -21.50 9.43 -11.54
CA THR A 594 -20.40 9.46 -10.58
C THR A 594 -19.49 10.63 -10.91
N LEU A 595 -19.16 11.43 -9.90
CA LEU A 595 -18.11 12.45 -10.00
C LEU A 595 -16.80 11.84 -9.51
N HIS A 596 -15.72 12.10 -10.25
CA HIS A 596 -14.36 11.72 -9.89
C HIS A 596 -13.55 12.98 -9.62
N PHE A 597 -12.89 13.05 -8.47
CA PHE A 597 -11.94 14.09 -8.08
C PHE A 597 -10.54 13.49 -8.12
N PHE A 598 -9.68 13.98 -9.00
CA PHE A 598 -8.26 13.64 -9.00
C PHE A 598 -7.52 14.37 -7.86
N PRO A 599 -6.27 13.99 -7.53
CA PRO A 599 -5.50 14.66 -6.49
C PRO A 599 -5.41 16.16 -6.77
N GLY A 600 -5.66 16.98 -5.75
CA GLY A 600 -5.71 18.44 -5.84
C GLY A 600 -7.01 19.03 -6.41
N GLU A 601 -7.91 18.23 -6.98
CA GLU A 601 -9.21 18.73 -7.43
C GLU A 601 -10.18 18.88 -6.25
N VAL A 602 -10.71 20.10 -6.07
CA VAL A 602 -11.59 20.45 -4.95
C VAL A 602 -13.03 20.77 -5.35
N SER A 603 -13.34 20.80 -6.65
CA SER A 603 -14.69 21.12 -7.15
C SER A 603 -14.98 20.40 -8.47
N LYS A 604 -16.19 19.86 -8.60
CA LYS A 604 -16.76 19.32 -9.84
C LYS A 604 -18.20 19.79 -10.00
N THR A 605 -18.72 19.71 -11.21
CA THR A 605 -20.10 20.11 -11.51
C THR A 605 -20.79 19.08 -12.39
N PHE A 606 -22.10 18.94 -12.22
CA PHE A 606 -22.98 18.27 -13.18
C PHE A 606 -24.18 19.16 -13.52
N LYS A 607 -24.87 18.85 -14.61
CA LYS A 607 -26.05 19.61 -15.07
C LYS A 607 -27.31 18.80 -14.87
N VAL A 608 -28.40 19.48 -14.48
CA VAL A 608 -29.76 18.96 -14.52
C VAL A 608 -30.50 19.71 -15.63
N LEU A 609 -30.92 19.01 -16.68
CA LEU A 609 -31.66 19.62 -17.80
C LEU A 609 -33.10 19.90 -17.36
N ILE A 610 -33.58 21.10 -17.70
CA ILE A 610 -34.89 21.61 -17.30
C ILE A 610 -35.79 21.64 -18.54
N THR A 611 -37.01 21.15 -18.39
CA THR A 611 -38.04 21.25 -19.42
C THR A 611 -38.75 22.58 -19.24
N ASP A 612 -38.66 23.43 -20.26
CA ASP A 612 -39.36 24.71 -20.33
C ASP A 612 -40.67 24.47 -21.07
N ASP A 613 -41.78 24.40 -20.33
CA ASP A 613 -43.11 24.29 -20.92
C ASP A 613 -43.83 25.65 -20.88
N SER A 614 -45.14 25.66 -21.15
CA SER A 614 -45.94 26.90 -21.14
C SER A 614 -47.12 26.79 -20.18
N ILE A 615 -46.99 25.95 -19.15
CA ILE A 615 -48.03 25.58 -18.20
C ILE A 615 -47.77 26.28 -16.87
N VAL A 616 -48.70 27.12 -16.43
CA VAL A 616 -48.61 27.82 -15.14
C VAL A 616 -48.84 26.86 -13.99
N ASN A 617 -47.75 26.44 -13.34
CA ASN A 617 -47.74 25.41 -12.30
C ASN A 617 -46.98 25.84 -11.01
N GLY A 618 -46.36 27.03 -11.02
CA GLY A 618 -45.62 27.60 -9.89
C GLY A 618 -44.23 26.99 -9.70
N ASP A 619 -43.46 27.50 -8.73
CA ASP A 619 -42.11 26.99 -8.47
C ASP A 619 -42.13 25.51 -8.07
N MET A 620 -41.25 24.71 -8.68
CA MET A 620 -41.15 23.27 -8.43
C MET A 620 -39.79 22.85 -7.89
N SER A 621 -39.75 21.75 -7.13
CA SER A 621 -38.54 21.25 -6.49
C SER A 621 -38.08 19.90 -7.03
N VAL A 622 -36.77 19.76 -7.19
CA VAL A 622 -36.05 18.51 -7.49
C VAL A 622 -35.12 18.21 -6.32
N ASN A 623 -35.16 16.98 -5.82
CA ASN A 623 -34.27 16.53 -4.75
C ASN A 623 -32.94 16.04 -5.33
N LEU A 624 -31.84 16.37 -4.67
CA LEU A 624 -30.47 15.97 -5.04
C LEU A 624 -29.85 15.17 -3.89
N VAL A 625 -29.18 14.06 -4.22
CA VAL A 625 -28.51 13.20 -3.22
C VAL A 625 -27.12 12.78 -3.68
N LEU A 626 -26.18 12.73 -2.73
CA LEU A 626 -24.86 12.11 -2.88
C LEU A 626 -24.81 10.75 -2.15
N SER A 627 -24.24 9.74 -2.80
CA SER A 627 -24.15 8.37 -2.28
C SER A 627 -22.84 7.69 -2.69
N ASN A 628 -22.57 6.51 -2.09
CA ASN A 628 -21.45 5.64 -2.43
C ASN A 628 -20.09 6.36 -2.61
N PRO A 629 -19.59 7.08 -1.59
CA PRO A 629 -18.24 7.62 -1.65
C PRO A 629 -17.24 6.47 -1.84
N SER A 630 -16.13 6.72 -2.52
CA SER A 630 -15.00 5.79 -2.56
C SER A 630 -14.50 5.47 -1.14
N PRO A 631 -13.88 4.29 -0.91
CA PRO A 631 -13.32 3.93 0.40
C PRO A 631 -12.43 5.02 0.99
N GLY A 632 -12.47 5.20 2.31
CA GLY A 632 -11.69 6.23 3.02
C GLY A 632 -12.25 7.66 2.94
N VAL A 633 -13.28 7.91 2.14
CA VAL A 633 -13.87 9.24 1.97
C VAL A 633 -15.13 9.38 2.80
N ALA A 634 -15.15 10.35 3.71
CA ALA A 634 -16.36 10.70 4.43
C ALA A 634 -17.29 11.56 3.55
N ARG A 635 -18.61 11.34 3.70
CA ARG A 635 -19.61 12.27 3.15
C ARG A 635 -19.63 13.51 4.02
N GLY A 636 -19.49 14.69 3.41
CA GLY A 636 -19.62 15.95 4.14
C GLY A 636 -21.03 16.17 4.66
N SER A 637 -21.22 17.22 5.46
CA SER A 637 -22.50 17.51 6.11
C SER A 637 -23.63 17.74 5.11
N GLN A 638 -23.32 18.32 3.94
CA GLN A 638 -24.29 18.64 2.89
C GLN A 638 -24.42 17.51 1.85
N LYS A 639 -24.95 16.35 2.27
CA LYS A 639 -25.15 15.17 1.40
C LYS A 639 -26.42 15.21 0.53
N THR A 640 -27.34 16.12 0.83
CA THR A 640 -28.59 16.34 0.07
C THR A 640 -28.76 17.82 -0.22
N ALA A 641 -29.40 18.17 -1.32
CA ALA A 641 -29.76 19.54 -1.65
C ALA A 641 -31.08 19.59 -2.43
N THR A 642 -31.65 20.78 -2.59
CA THR A 642 -32.89 20.98 -3.36
C THR A 642 -32.63 21.97 -4.48
N LEU A 643 -32.94 21.59 -5.72
CA LEU A 643 -33.03 22.51 -6.85
C LEU A 643 -34.47 23.03 -6.95
N THR A 644 -34.65 24.35 -6.94
CA THR A 644 -35.92 25.01 -7.24
C THR A 644 -35.92 25.48 -8.69
N ILE A 645 -36.84 24.94 -9.49
CA ILE A 645 -37.14 25.42 -10.83
C ILE A 645 -38.11 26.59 -10.67
N LYS A 646 -37.64 27.81 -10.97
CA LYS A 646 -38.43 29.04 -10.91
C LYS A 646 -39.28 29.15 -12.15
N HIS A 647 -40.58 29.20 -11.94
CA HIS A 647 -41.54 29.31 -13.01
C HIS A 647 -41.43 30.67 -13.70
N ASN A 648 -41.48 30.70 -15.04
CA ASN A 648 -41.32 31.90 -15.87
C ASN A 648 -42.57 32.27 -16.68
N ASP A 649 -43.62 31.43 -16.73
CA ASP A 649 -44.84 31.75 -17.47
C ASP A 649 -45.82 32.61 -16.65
N THR A 650 -46.54 33.49 -17.37
CA THR A 650 -47.56 34.36 -16.78
C THR A 650 -48.98 33.99 -17.20
N SER A 651 -49.13 33.08 -18.17
CA SER A 651 -50.43 32.61 -18.67
C SER A 651 -50.29 31.25 -19.36
N THR A 652 -51.20 30.33 -19.09
CA THR A 652 -51.25 29.04 -19.81
C THR A 652 -51.59 29.26 -21.28
N SER A 653 -50.68 28.87 -22.18
CA SER A 653 -51.03 28.76 -23.59
C SER A 653 -52.04 27.61 -23.76
N GLY A 654 -53.12 27.83 -24.51
CA GLY A 654 -54.07 26.76 -24.84
C GLY A 654 -53.49 25.69 -25.78
N VAL A 655 -52.26 25.88 -26.25
CA VAL A 655 -51.51 24.95 -27.11
C VAL A 655 -50.79 23.93 -26.23
N LYS A 656 -50.92 22.64 -26.53
CA LYS A 656 -50.14 21.61 -25.83
C LYS A 656 -48.67 21.80 -26.17
N PRO A 657 -47.72 21.72 -25.21
CA PRO A 657 -46.30 21.94 -25.49
C PRO A 657 -45.74 21.08 -26.63
N LEU A 658 -46.19 19.82 -26.75
CA LEU A 658 -45.81 18.91 -27.86
C LEU A 658 -46.27 19.38 -29.26
N ASP A 659 -47.24 20.29 -29.33
CA ASP A 659 -47.69 20.89 -30.59
C ASP A 659 -46.79 22.04 -31.04
N ASP A 660 -45.97 22.60 -30.15
CA ASP A 660 -44.92 23.54 -30.53
C ASP A 660 -43.71 22.77 -31.11
N THR A 661 -43.26 23.19 -32.29
CA THR A 661 -42.16 22.49 -32.99
C THR A 661 -40.83 22.64 -32.29
N ARG A 662 -40.55 23.82 -31.70
CA ARG A 662 -39.27 24.07 -31.05
C ARG A 662 -39.17 23.25 -29.77
N PHE A 663 -40.25 23.21 -28.98
CA PHE A 663 -40.39 22.33 -27.83
C PHE A 663 -40.24 20.86 -28.25
N PHE A 664 -40.98 20.41 -29.25
CA PHE A 664 -40.92 19.02 -29.75
C PHE A 664 -39.49 18.60 -30.13
N VAL A 665 -38.80 19.41 -30.93
CA VAL A 665 -37.42 19.11 -31.34
C VAL A 665 -36.47 19.13 -30.15
N ARG A 666 -36.58 20.12 -29.24
CA ARG A 666 -35.71 20.20 -28.06
C ARG A 666 -35.91 19.00 -27.15
N GLN A 667 -37.15 18.57 -26.92
CA GLN A 667 -37.43 17.38 -26.11
C GLN A 667 -36.76 16.13 -26.66
N HIS A 668 -36.66 15.95 -27.99
CA HIS A 668 -35.92 14.82 -28.56
C HIS A 668 -34.43 14.86 -28.24
N TYR A 669 -33.81 16.04 -28.22
CA TYR A 669 -32.42 16.17 -27.77
C TYR A 669 -32.28 15.80 -26.29
N LEU A 670 -33.21 16.22 -25.41
CA LEU A 670 -33.15 15.87 -24.00
C LEU A 670 -33.40 14.36 -23.76
N ASP A 671 -34.42 13.79 -24.40
CA ASP A 671 -34.88 12.42 -24.14
C ASP A 671 -34.00 11.36 -24.80
N PHE A 672 -33.54 11.60 -26.04
CA PHE A 672 -32.70 10.64 -26.75
C PHE A 672 -31.21 10.90 -26.51
N LEU A 673 -30.81 12.16 -26.46
CA LEU A 673 -29.40 12.55 -26.48
C LEU A 673 -28.95 13.21 -25.17
N ASN A 674 -29.84 13.39 -24.17
CA ASN A 674 -29.51 13.90 -22.84
C ASN A 674 -28.57 15.13 -22.87
N ARG A 675 -28.82 16.05 -23.81
CA ARG A 675 -28.08 17.31 -23.95
C ARG A 675 -28.96 18.39 -24.55
N GLU A 676 -28.53 19.64 -24.39
CA GLU A 676 -29.11 20.73 -25.16
C GLU A 676 -28.74 20.60 -26.65
N PRO A 677 -29.63 21.04 -27.55
CA PRO A 677 -29.32 21.06 -28.96
C PRO A 677 -28.26 22.12 -29.27
N ASP A 678 -27.38 21.81 -30.22
CA ASP A 678 -26.58 22.82 -30.89
C ASP A 678 -27.48 23.67 -31.80
N GLN A 679 -27.11 24.94 -32.00
CA GLN A 679 -27.97 25.91 -32.67
C GLN A 679 -28.31 25.51 -34.12
N GLU A 680 -27.35 24.94 -34.85
CA GLU A 680 -27.51 24.57 -36.26
C GLU A 680 -28.41 23.35 -36.42
N GLY A 681 -28.14 22.28 -35.67
CA GLY A 681 -28.96 21.07 -35.64
C GLY A 681 -30.37 21.36 -35.14
N PHE A 682 -30.52 22.20 -34.12
CA PHE A 682 -31.82 22.63 -33.64
C PHE A 682 -32.65 23.26 -34.76
N GLN A 683 -32.07 24.24 -35.44
CA GLN A 683 -32.77 24.98 -36.48
C GLN A 683 -33.06 24.10 -37.71
N PHE A 684 -32.15 23.18 -38.06
CA PHE A 684 -32.36 22.21 -39.12
C PHE A 684 -33.62 21.37 -38.88
N TRP A 685 -33.73 20.76 -37.69
CA TRP A 685 -34.87 19.90 -37.36
C TRP A 685 -36.18 20.69 -37.21
N VAL A 686 -36.13 21.90 -36.65
CA VAL A 686 -37.29 22.80 -36.60
C VAL A 686 -37.79 23.12 -38.02
N ASN A 687 -36.88 23.48 -38.92
CA ASN A 687 -37.23 23.81 -40.31
C ASN A 687 -37.84 22.62 -41.06
N GLN A 688 -37.42 21.38 -40.77
CA GLN A 688 -38.01 20.18 -41.39
C GLN A 688 -39.50 20.02 -41.11
N ILE A 689 -39.99 20.50 -39.97
CA ILE A 689 -41.41 20.46 -39.61
C ILE A 689 -42.11 21.73 -40.08
N GLU A 690 -41.50 22.90 -39.84
CA GLU A 690 -42.13 24.19 -40.18
C GLU A 690 -42.33 24.42 -41.69
N GLN A 691 -41.54 23.76 -42.55
CA GLN A 691 -41.75 23.81 -44.00
C GLN A 691 -43.14 23.31 -44.45
N CYS A 692 -43.88 22.59 -43.59
CA CYS A 692 -45.25 22.14 -43.86
C CYS A 692 -46.32 23.23 -43.64
N GLY A 693 -45.97 24.40 -43.08
CA GLY A 693 -46.95 25.42 -42.72
C GLY A 693 -48.04 24.88 -41.79
N SER A 694 -49.31 25.13 -42.11
CA SER A 694 -50.48 24.69 -41.32
C SER A 694 -51.04 23.31 -41.73
N ASP A 695 -50.41 22.58 -42.65
CA ASP A 695 -50.86 21.24 -43.05
C ASP A 695 -50.60 20.22 -41.94
N ALA A 696 -51.67 19.82 -41.25
CA ALA A 696 -51.62 18.89 -40.13
C ALA A 696 -51.07 17.51 -40.53
N GLN A 697 -51.40 16.99 -41.72
CA GLN A 697 -50.95 15.67 -42.15
C GLN A 697 -49.47 15.69 -42.55
N CYS A 698 -49.02 16.77 -43.19
CA CYS A 698 -47.60 16.99 -43.48
C CYS A 698 -46.78 17.13 -42.19
N ARG A 699 -47.23 17.94 -41.23
CA ARG A 699 -46.53 18.14 -39.94
C ARG A 699 -46.40 16.84 -39.16
N GLU A 700 -47.46 16.03 -39.10
CA GLU A 700 -47.43 14.72 -38.44
C GLU A 700 -46.40 13.78 -39.08
N LEU A 701 -46.38 13.68 -40.41
CA LEU A 701 -45.38 12.90 -41.12
C LEU A 701 -43.95 13.40 -40.85
N LYS A 702 -43.74 14.71 -40.80
CA LYS A 702 -42.43 15.29 -40.48
C LYS A 702 -42.02 15.03 -39.04
N ARG A 703 -42.92 15.11 -38.06
CA ARG A 703 -42.65 14.75 -36.66
C ARG A 703 -42.23 13.28 -36.50
N ILE A 704 -42.89 12.37 -37.21
CA ILE A 704 -42.51 10.95 -37.26
C ILE A 704 -41.09 10.80 -37.83
N ASN A 705 -40.79 11.48 -38.94
CA ASN A 705 -39.47 11.43 -39.57
C ASN A 705 -38.35 11.99 -38.67
N VAL A 706 -38.61 13.11 -37.97
CA VAL A 706 -37.66 13.69 -37.01
C VAL A 706 -37.41 12.70 -35.86
N SER A 707 -38.48 12.15 -35.26
CA SER A 707 -38.36 11.14 -34.20
C SER A 707 -37.53 9.93 -34.65
N ALA A 708 -37.81 9.42 -35.85
CA ALA A 708 -37.06 8.31 -36.43
C ALA A 708 -35.59 8.68 -36.66
N ALA A 709 -35.29 9.91 -37.07
CA ALA A 709 -33.92 10.36 -37.29
C ALA A 709 -33.11 10.43 -35.98
N PHE A 710 -33.68 10.89 -34.87
CA PHE A 710 -33.03 10.85 -33.56
C PHE A 710 -32.74 9.41 -33.13
N PHE A 711 -33.72 8.52 -33.26
CA PHE A 711 -33.55 7.10 -32.95
C PHE A 711 -32.49 6.41 -33.83
N LEU A 712 -32.36 6.82 -35.10
CA LEU A 712 -31.37 6.27 -36.04
C LEU A 712 -30.03 7.02 -36.01
N SER A 713 -29.93 8.11 -35.24
CA SER A 713 -28.72 8.93 -35.18
C SER A 713 -27.53 8.14 -34.67
N ILE A 714 -26.34 8.44 -35.18
CA ILE A 714 -25.09 7.78 -34.75
C ILE A 714 -24.92 7.92 -33.23
N GLU A 715 -25.20 9.12 -32.70
CA GLU A 715 -25.12 9.43 -31.28
C GLU A 715 -26.02 8.50 -30.45
N PHE A 716 -27.32 8.38 -30.77
CA PHE A 716 -28.21 7.45 -30.05
C PHE A 716 -27.82 5.98 -30.26
N GLN A 717 -27.36 5.61 -31.46
CA GLN A 717 -26.94 4.24 -31.77
C GLN A 717 -25.71 3.81 -30.97
N GLN A 718 -24.78 4.73 -30.70
CA GLN A 718 -23.57 4.51 -29.90
C GLN A 718 -23.80 4.63 -28.39
N THR A 719 -24.91 5.25 -27.98
CA THR A 719 -25.23 5.49 -26.56
C THR A 719 -26.46 4.66 -26.14
N GLY A 720 -27.67 5.23 -26.19
CA GLY A 720 -28.89 4.60 -25.68
C GLY A 720 -29.21 3.23 -26.31
N PHE A 721 -29.10 3.11 -27.63
CA PHE A 721 -29.35 1.82 -28.28
C PHE A 721 -28.30 0.77 -27.93
N LEU A 722 -27.06 1.18 -27.69
CA LEU A 722 -25.98 0.29 -27.24
C LEU A 722 -26.32 -0.27 -25.86
N VAL A 723 -26.75 0.56 -24.90
CA VAL A 723 -27.20 0.12 -23.57
C VAL A 723 -28.32 -0.90 -23.67
N TYR A 724 -29.34 -0.61 -24.48
CA TYR A 724 -30.46 -1.53 -24.68
C TYR A 724 -30.01 -2.91 -25.22
N ARG A 725 -29.09 -2.92 -26.19
CA ARG A 725 -28.52 -4.17 -26.74
C ARG A 725 -27.64 -4.89 -25.73
N PHE A 726 -26.85 -4.16 -24.96
CA PHE A 726 -25.98 -4.71 -23.93
C PHE A 726 -26.78 -5.48 -22.88
N TYR A 727 -27.83 -4.87 -22.31
CA TYR A 727 -28.66 -5.53 -21.31
C TYR A 727 -29.33 -6.79 -21.82
N LYS A 728 -29.82 -6.75 -23.07
CA LYS A 728 -30.43 -7.92 -23.70
C LYS A 728 -29.42 -9.05 -23.90
N ALA A 729 -28.18 -8.74 -24.24
CA ALA A 729 -27.13 -9.72 -24.46
C ALA A 729 -26.52 -10.26 -23.16
N ALA A 730 -26.24 -9.40 -22.19
CA ALA A 730 -25.55 -9.74 -20.94
C ALA A 730 -26.49 -10.31 -19.87
N TYR A 731 -27.71 -9.78 -19.76
CA TYR A 731 -28.65 -10.11 -18.68
C TYR A 731 -29.96 -10.75 -19.17
N GLY A 732 -30.16 -10.90 -20.47
CA GLY A 732 -31.38 -11.48 -21.04
C GLY A 732 -32.65 -10.65 -20.80
N ARG A 733 -32.52 -9.38 -20.40
CA ARG A 733 -33.64 -8.47 -20.10
C ARG A 733 -33.41 -7.08 -20.69
N VAL A 734 -34.42 -6.23 -20.63
CA VAL A 734 -34.28 -4.79 -20.92
C VAL A 734 -33.86 -4.04 -19.64
N PRO A 735 -33.11 -2.93 -19.75
CA PRO A 735 -32.76 -2.11 -18.60
C PRO A 735 -34.01 -1.45 -18.03
N THR A 736 -34.02 -1.21 -16.72
CA THR A 736 -34.96 -0.25 -16.12
C THR A 736 -34.62 1.16 -16.60
N TYR A 737 -35.53 2.12 -16.45
CA TYR A 737 -35.27 3.49 -16.92
C TYR A 737 -34.07 4.15 -16.21
N ALA A 738 -33.90 3.90 -14.90
CA ALA A 738 -32.76 4.41 -14.15
C ALA A 738 -31.43 3.83 -14.63
N GLU A 739 -31.38 2.51 -14.87
CA GLU A 739 -30.22 1.83 -15.47
C GLU A 739 -29.92 2.37 -16.87
N PHE A 740 -30.95 2.49 -17.70
CA PHE A 740 -30.82 3.00 -19.07
C PHE A 740 -30.20 4.40 -19.07
N LEU A 741 -30.71 5.31 -18.24
CA LEU A 741 -30.19 6.67 -18.18
C LEU A 741 -28.79 6.72 -17.62
N ALA A 742 -28.51 6.06 -16.49
CA ALA A 742 -27.18 6.08 -15.88
C ALA A 742 -26.10 5.63 -16.87
N ASP A 743 -26.34 4.51 -17.57
CA ASP A 743 -25.37 3.96 -18.52
C ASP A 743 -25.29 4.78 -19.83
N THR A 744 -26.42 5.34 -20.29
CA THR A 744 -26.43 6.22 -21.46
C THR A 744 -25.65 7.52 -21.16
N GLN A 745 -25.88 8.11 -19.99
CA GLN A 745 -25.19 9.31 -19.51
C GLN A 745 -23.70 9.07 -19.32
N ALA A 746 -23.32 7.88 -18.82
CA ALA A 746 -21.94 7.46 -18.76
C ALA A 746 -21.32 7.45 -20.17
N LEU A 747 -21.87 6.67 -21.11
CA LEU A 747 -21.33 6.52 -22.46
C LEU A 747 -21.19 7.84 -23.23
N GLN A 748 -22.11 8.79 -23.03
CA GLN A 748 -22.09 10.10 -23.70
C GLN A 748 -20.84 10.92 -23.42
N GLN A 749 -20.19 10.75 -22.27
CA GLN A 749 -18.99 11.52 -21.93
C GLN A 749 -17.80 11.26 -22.88
N GLY A 750 -17.83 10.15 -23.62
CA GLY A 750 -16.77 9.77 -24.57
C GLY A 750 -17.13 9.93 -26.06
N VAL A 751 -18.34 10.36 -26.39
CA VAL A 751 -18.80 10.50 -27.79
C VAL A 751 -18.53 11.92 -28.28
N VAL A 752 -17.67 12.05 -29.29
CA VAL A 752 -17.50 13.29 -30.05
C VAL A 752 -18.38 13.20 -31.30
N VAL A 753 -19.31 14.13 -31.45
CA VAL A 753 -20.28 14.18 -32.56
C VAL A 753 -19.84 15.17 -33.62
#